data_AF-A0A9W7LBM8-F1
#
_entry.id   AF-A0A9W7LBM8-F1
#
_cell.length_a   1.000
_cell.length_b   1.000
_cell.length_c   1.000
_cell.angle_alpha   90.00
_cell.angle_beta   90.00
_cell.angle_gamma   90.00
#
_symmetry.space_group_name_H-M   'P 1'
#
loop_
_entity.id
_entity.type
_entity.pdbx_description
1 polymer ?
#
loop_
_entity_poly.entity_id
_entity_poly.type
_entity_poly.pdbx_seq_one_letter_code
_entity_poly.pdbx_strand_id
1 'polypeptide(L)'
;MEGVKDLVKVLTTSNGKVALEKAAKMVLELGYEKENKLKLVEEKGLIGGLVRVMRKDGERFRVARENAVMAITWISYDGGAEVKKGLFKHEGLIAGLVEILGQKRSEYKLARKNAVMAIGNIACIFDAEVKKGLFKHKGLIAGLVEILGQKGVEHKTAREYAVGAIGNIALFDAEVKKGLFKHEGLIAGLVEILGQKGVEHETARENAVWAINNLANDADAELLKGLFKHEGLIAGLVEILGQKGVEYEKAREYAVAAISKIANGADDEVKAGLFHFPELMSRIEAIIGDADLNGTNMKDMALKLKKNIEHQEVQIEGVKDLVKVLTTSNGKVALENAAKTVWDLGYKEENKLKLVEEKGLIGGLVRVMRKDGERFSEARGNAVWAIKTISDRGGVEVKKGMFEHEGLIASLVEILGQKGVEYETAREHAVAVISNIACVIDAEVKKGLFNHEGLIARLVEILRQKGSEYELARENAVAAINCIAFGADAEVKKGLFKHEGLIAGLVEILGLKGSEDKLARVEAVMVINCIAHGADAEVKKGLFKHEGLIAGLVEILGWNWVEHEKARKNAVAAINIIANDNDEVKNGLFDFPELMSHLEVIIGDANLNASETKNMALVLRKEIDLAVMRTEQATIKSNLETVRTEQATMRSEQVEMKSSLTSVQDSLSRVEKVLATLSSNLATLTTTLAPTETLDLTLSNPPPTTTVSNGNKKRSNLAILVDNQATFNHTLKKVKKEKDDISRSLEALEDAETCTVCLAAKRSVLFLPCGHLVCCGVCSEGVDECPICREVIDSRKTVFM
;
A
#
# COMPACT_ATOMS: atom_id res chain seq x y z
N MET A 1 -49.21 6.40 53.09
CA MET A 1 -48.55 7.23 54.13
C MET A 1 -49.42 7.48 55.36
N GLU A 2 -50.75 7.65 55.25
CA GLU A 2 -51.64 8.00 56.38
C GLU A 2 -51.55 7.04 57.59
N GLY A 3 -51.34 5.74 57.36
CA GLY A 3 -51.19 4.74 58.43
C GLY A 3 -49.76 4.49 58.94
N VAL A 4 -48.76 5.31 58.58
CA VAL A 4 -47.35 5.03 58.90
C VAL A 4 -47.09 4.96 60.42
N LYS A 5 -47.81 5.75 61.22
CA LYS A 5 -47.69 5.77 62.69
C LYS A 5 -48.10 4.44 63.33
N ASP A 6 -49.10 3.75 62.78
CA ASP A 6 -49.50 2.43 63.25
C ASP A 6 -48.41 1.40 62.93
N LEU A 7 -47.77 1.51 61.76
CA LEU A 7 -46.60 0.68 61.41
C LEU A 7 -45.45 0.92 62.40
N VAL A 8 -45.15 2.18 62.73
CA VAL A 8 -44.13 2.54 63.74
C VAL A 8 -44.45 1.87 65.08
N LYS A 9 -45.70 1.96 65.54
CA LYS A 9 -46.14 1.34 66.80
C LYS A 9 -45.92 -0.18 66.77
N VAL A 10 -46.28 -0.86 65.68
CA VAL A 10 -46.07 -2.31 65.55
C VAL A 10 -44.57 -2.67 65.54
N LEU A 11 -43.75 -1.97 64.75
CA LEU A 11 -42.32 -2.25 64.63
C LEU A 11 -41.56 -2.02 65.95
N THR A 12 -41.98 -1.04 66.73
CA THR A 12 -41.34 -0.68 68.00
C THR A 12 -41.80 -1.56 69.18
N THR A 13 -43.07 -1.98 69.22
CA THR A 13 -43.64 -2.64 70.42
C THR A 13 -43.92 -4.13 70.24
N SER A 14 -44.27 -4.59 69.03
CA SER A 14 -44.72 -5.97 68.81
C SER A 14 -43.56 -6.97 68.93
N ASN A 15 -43.87 -8.17 69.43
CA ASN A 15 -42.99 -9.35 69.40
C ASN A 15 -43.56 -10.47 68.50
N GLY A 16 -44.73 -10.26 67.89
CA GLY A 16 -45.39 -11.25 67.05
C GLY A 16 -44.76 -11.31 65.66
N LYS A 17 -44.27 -12.48 65.26
CA LYS A 17 -43.67 -12.75 63.94
C LYS A 17 -44.51 -12.15 62.79
N VAL A 18 -45.77 -12.56 62.68
CA VAL A 18 -46.67 -12.18 61.57
C VAL A 18 -46.91 -10.68 61.53
N ALA A 19 -47.04 -10.03 62.70
CA ALA A 19 -47.25 -8.59 62.78
C ALA A 19 -46.02 -7.83 62.29
N LEU A 20 -44.81 -8.25 62.70
CA LEU A 20 -43.57 -7.64 62.26
C LEU A 20 -43.30 -7.86 60.77
N GLU A 21 -43.60 -9.05 60.24
CA GLU A 21 -43.48 -9.37 58.81
C GLU A 21 -44.35 -8.45 57.95
N LYS A 22 -45.63 -8.32 58.32
CA LYS A 22 -46.58 -7.45 57.62
C LYS A 22 -46.19 -5.98 57.72
N ALA A 23 -45.84 -5.51 58.92
CA ALA A 23 -45.45 -4.11 59.11
C ALA A 23 -44.20 -3.76 58.31
N ALA A 24 -43.15 -4.59 58.37
CA ALA A 24 -41.92 -4.35 57.61
C ALA A 24 -42.18 -4.41 56.08
N LYS A 25 -43.04 -5.32 55.62
CA LYS A 25 -43.43 -5.41 54.20
C LYS A 25 -44.17 -4.15 53.74
N MET A 26 -45.10 -3.63 54.52
CA MET A 26 -45.81 -2.40 54.18
C MET A 26 -44.87 -1.18 54.11
N VAL A 27 -43.90 -1.09 55.03
CA VAL A 27 -42.89 -0.01 54.95
C VAL A 27 -42.01 -0.16 53.71
N LEU A 28 -41.65 -1.40 53.35
CA LEU A 28 -40.95 -1.69 52.11
C LEU A 28 -41.74 -1.21 50.88
N GLU A 29 -43.03 -1.53 50.79
CA GLU A 29 -43.90 -1.11 49.68
C GLU A 29 -44.00 0.42 49.61
N LEU A 30 -44.10 1.10 50.76
CA LEU A 30 -44.07 2.56 50.82
C LEU A 30 -42.74 3.16 50.36
N GLY A 31 -41.62 2.49 50.63
CA GLY A 31 -40.28 2.92 50.27
C GLY A 31 -39.97 2.84 48.77
N TYR A 32 -40.77 2.10 48.00
CA TYR A 32 -40.65 2.04 46.54
C TYR A 32 -40.91 3.40 45.89
N GLU A 33 -41.90 4.13 46.42
CA GLU A 33 -42.33 5.43 45.91
C GLU A 33 -41.35 6.54 46.30
N LYS A 34 -40.81 7.26 45.32
CA LYS A 34 -39.80 8.31 45.50
C LYS A 34 -40.26 9.41 46.47
N GLU A 35 -41.53 9.81 46.38
CA GLU A 35 -42.13 10.88 47.18
C GLU A 35 -42.25 10.55 48.68
N ASN A 36 -42.24 9.26 49.02
CA ASN A 36 -42.37 8.81 50.40
C ASN A 36 -41.03 8.76 51.13
N LYS A 37 -39.90 8.62 50.42
CA LYS A 37 -38.60 8.28 51.01
C LYS A 37 -38.16 9.26 52.10
N LEU A 38 -38.24 10.56 51.85
CA LEU A 38 -37.88 11.58 52.85
C LEU A 38 -38.80 11.53 54.06
N LYS A 39 -40.13 11.49 53.84
CA LYS A 39 -41.13 11.39 54.90
C LYS A 39 -40.94 10.15 55.77
N LEU A 40 -40.57 9.01 55.18
CA LEU A 40 -40.28 7.77 55.91
C LEU A 40 -39.03 7.90 56.78
N VAL A 41 -37.98 8.57 56.30
CA VAL A 41 -36.77 8.83 57.09
C VAL A 41 -37.05 9.80 58.25
N GLU A 42 -37.90 10.80 58.02
CA GLU A 42 -38.28 11.81 59.02
C GLU A 42 -39.31 11.31 60.04
N GLU A 43 -40.08 10.27 59.71
CA GLU A 43 -41.08 9.71 60.62
C GLU A 43 -40.42 9.11 61.87
N LYS A 44 -40.65 9.76 63.01
CA LYS A 44 -39.99 9.46 64.28
C LYS A 44 -40.24 8.01 64.69
N GLY A 45 -39.14 7.27 64.88
CA GLY A 45 -39.17 5.90 65.35
C GLY A 45 -39.38 4.85 64.26
N LEU A 46 -39.62 5.23 63.00
CA LEU A 46 -39.77 4.27 61.90
C LEU A 46 -38.47 3.51 61.64
N ILE A 47 -37.39 4.24 61.35
CA ILE A 47 -36.07 3.64 61.08
C ILE A 47 -35.57 2.87 62.32
N GLY A 48 -35.70 3.43 63.52
CA GLY A 48 -35.38 2.72 64.77
C GLY A 48 -36.20 1.43 64.97
N GLY A 49 -37.48 1.44 64.61
CA GLY A 49 -38.34 0.26 64.59
C GLY A 49 -37.85 -0.80 63.59
N LEU A 50 -37.46 -0.41 62.38
CA LEU A 50 -36.86 -1.31 61.39
C LEU A 50 -35.54 -1.90 61.91
N VAL A 51 -34.65 -1.10 62.50
CA VAL A 51 -33.39 -1.56 63.12
C VAL A 51 -33.67 -2.59 64.21
N ARG A 52 -34.67 -2.37 65.06
CA ARG A 52 -35.11 -3.34 66.08
C ARG A 52 -35.54 -4.66 65.45
N VAL A 53 -36.31 -4.63 64.36
CA VAL A 53 -36.76 -5.84 63.65
C VAL A 53 -35.59 -6.56 62.98
N MET A 54 -34.68 -5.82 62.33
CA MET A 54 -33.47 -6.40 61.72
C MET A 54 -32.64 -7.20 62.72
N ARG A 55 -32.54 -6.75 63.97
CA ARG A 55 -31.75 -7.39 65.04
C ARG A 55 -32.42 -8.59 65.72
N LYS A 56 -33.66 -8.95 65.38
CA LYS A 56 -34.38 -10.07 66.04
C LYS A 56 -33.82 -11.43 65.64
N ASP A 57 -33.01 -12.10 66.46
CA ASP A 57 -32.37 -13.36 66.05
C ASP A 57 -33.33 -14.57 65.85
N GLY A 58 -32.90 -15.51 65.00
CA GLY A 58 -33.54 -16.81 64.73
C GLY A 58 -34.39 -16.89 63.47
N GLU A 59 -34.48 -18.10 62.90
CA GLU A 59 -35.21 -18.41 61.64
C GLU A 59 -36.66 -17.94 61.67
N ARG A 60 -37.32 -17.97 62.84
CA ARG A 60 -38.71 -17.51 62.96
C ARG A 60 -38.91 -16.05 62.55
N PHE A 61 -37.89 -15.20 62.64
CA PHE A 61 -37.95 -13.78 62.26
C PHE A 61 -37.27 -13.49 60.93
N ARG A 62 -36.81 -14.51 60.20
CA ARG A 62 -36.10 -14.36 58.93
C ARG A 62 -36.83 -13.45 57.95
N VAL A 63 -38.11 -13.70 57.67
CA VAL A 63 -38.89 -12.90 56.71
C VAL A 63 -39.08 -11.46 57.19
N ALA A 64 -39.34 -11.26 58.48
CA ALA A 64 -39.47 -9.91 59.07
C ALA A 64 -38.16 -9.13 58.92
N ARG A 65 -37.03 -9.79 59.17
CA ARG A 65 -35.68 -9.25 59.03
C ARG A 65 -35.40 -8.88 57.57
N GLU A 66 -35.62 -9.82 56.64
CA GLU A 66 -35.40 -9.61 55.21
C GLU A 66 -36.22 -8.41 54.71
N ASN A 67 -37.50 -8.33 55.07
CA ASN A 67 -38.36 -7.19 54.73
C ASN A 67 -37.86 -5.87 55.35
N ALA A 68 -37.40 -5.88 56.60
CA ALA A 68 -36.92 -4.68 57.27
C ALA A 68 -35.64 -4.13 56.62
N VAL A 69 -34.66 -5.00 56.31
CA VAL A 69 -33.44 -4.58 55.60
C VAL A 69 -33.79 -4.10 54.17
N MET A 70 -34.70 -4.80 53.51
CA MET A 70 -35.12 -4.45 52.15
C MET A 70 -35.90 -3.13 52.13
N ALA A 71 -36.66 -2.80 53.17
CA ALA A 71 -37.29 -1.48 53.32
C ALA A 71 -36.23 -0.36 53.36
N ILE A 72 -35.17 -0.52 54.16
CA ILE A 72 -34.04 0.43 54.17
C ILE A 72 -33.38 0.52 52.79
N THR A 73 -33.26 -0.61 52.09
CA THR A 73 -32.69 -0.66 50.74
C THR A 73 -33.50 0.18 49.75
N TRP A 74 -34.83 0.04 49.76
CA TRP A 74 -35.72 0.82 48.89
C TRP A 74 -35.79 2.31 49.26
N ILE A 75 -35.80 2.62 50.56
CA ILE A 75 -35.77 4.02 51.02
C ILE A 75 -34.47 4.70 50.57
N SER A 76 -33.34 4.00 50.64
CA SER A 76 -32.03 4.55 50.22
C SER A 76 -31.83 4.60 48.70
N TYR A 77 -32.43 3.66 47.95
CA TYR A 77 -32.34 3.59 46.49
C TYR A 77 -33.03 4.79 45.83
N ASP A 78 -32.38 5.50 44.91
CA ASP A 78 -32.89 6.74 44.28
C ASP A 78 -33.39 7.79 45.31
N GLY A 79 -32.90 7.73 46.56
CA GLY A 79 -33.13 8.73 47.58
C GLY A 79 -32.22 9.94 47.35
N GLY A 80 -32.77 11.15 47.52
CA GLY A 80 -32.00 12.40 47.48
C GLY A 80 -30.94 12.47 48.59
N ALA A 81 -30.10 13.51 48.55
CA ALA A 81 -29.03 13.70 49.53
C ALA A 81 -29.56 13.73 50.99
N GLU A 82 -30.71 14.35 51.22
CA GLU A 82 -31.34 14.43 52.55
C GLU A 82 -31.72 13.06 53.10
N VAL A 83 -32.31 12.19 52.28
CA VAL A 83 -32.67 10.80 52.64
C VAL A 83 -31.42 10.03 53.04
N LYS A 84 -30.36 10.07 52.22
CA LYS A 84 -29.12 9.34 52.46
C LYS A 84 -28.39 9.85 53.70
N LYS A 85 -28.31 11.17 53.91
CA LYS A 85 -27.76 11.77 55.15
C LYS A 85 -28.60 11.42 56.38
N GLY A 86 -29.92 11.46 56.27
CA GLY A 86 -30.84 11.14 57.35
C GLY A 86 -30.69 9.68 57.80
N LEU A 87 -30.64 8.75 56.86
CA LEU A 87 -30.35 7.34 57.14
C LEU A 87 -28.98 7.16 57.80
N PHE A 88 -27.94 7.77 57.25
CA PHE A 88 -26.59 7.69 57.83
C PHE A 88 -26.53 8.22 59.27
N LYS A 89 -27.21 9.34 59.55
CA LYS A 89 -27.26 9.95 60.89
C LYS A 89 -28.16 9.22 61.88
N HIS A 90 -29.03 8.33 61.42
CA HIS A 90 -29.94 7.62 62.32
C HIS A 90 -29.16 6.67 63.23
N GLU A 91 -29.32 6.86 64.54
CA GLU A 91 -28.63 6.08 65.56
C GLU A 91 -28.89 4.57 65.38
N GLY A 92 -27.81 3.79 65.41
CA GLY A 92 -27.88 2.34 65.34
C GLY A 92 -28.19 1.73 63.96
N LEU A 93 -28.51 2.52 62.91
CA LEU A 93 -28.83 1.95 61.59
C LEU A 93 -27.60 1.31 60.96
N ILE A 94 -26.49 2.05 60.83
CA ILE A 94 -25.25 1.52 60.24
C ILE A 94 -24.73 0.34 61.07
N ALA A 95 -24.75 0.44 62.40
CA ALA A 95 -24.37 -0.64 63.30
C ALA A 95 -25.22 -1.90 63.09
N GLY A 96 -26.55 -1.75 62.98
CA GLY A 96 -27.46 -2.86 62.70
C GLY A 96 -27.20 -3.49 61.33
N LEU A 97 -26.91 -2.70 60.30
CA LEU A 97 -26.53 -3.23 58.98
C LEU A 97 -25.21 -4.01 59.04
N VAL A 98 -24.20 -3.51 59.75
CA VAL A 98 -22.91 -4.19 59.95
C VAL A 98 -23.06 -5.49 60.74
N GLU A 99 -23.90 -5.51 61.76
CA GLU A 99 -24.25 -6.74 62.49
C GLU A 99 -24.84 -7.79 61.55
N ILE A 100 -25.75 -7.39 60.64
CA ILE A 100 -26.30 -8.29 59.62
C ILE A 100 -25.22 -8.78 58.66
N LEU A 101 -24.31 -7.92 58.20
CA LEU A 101 -23.20 -8.33 57.33
C LEU A 101 -22.36 -9.45 57.95
N GLY A 102 -22.15 -9.40 59.26
CA GLY A 102 -21.38 -10.40 60.01
C GLY A 102 -22.07 -11.76 60.22
N GLN A 103 -23.37 -11.90 59.94
CA GLN A 103 -24.11 -13.13 60.17
C GLN A 103 -23.92 -14.15 59.04
N LYS A 104 -23.05 -15.14 59.22
CA LYS A 104 -22.73 -16.14 58.18
C LYS A 104 -23.74 -17.29 58.02
N ARG A 105 -24.77 -17.37 58.87
CA ARG A 105 -25.81 -18.41 58.81
C ARG A 105 -26.64 -18.26 57.53
N SER A 106 -27.06 -19.39 56.96
CA SER A 106 -27.83 -19.45 55.70
C SER A 106 -29.13 -18.62 55.76
N GLU A 107 -29.78 -18.56 56.92
CA GLU A 107 -30.98 -17.75 57.15
C GLU A 107 -30.79 -16.24 56.96
N TYR A 108 -29.54 -15.75 57.02
CA TYR A 108 -29.22 -14.34 56.81
C TYR A 108 -28.83 -14.04 55.37
N LYS A 109 -28.74 -15.02 54.46
CA LYS A 109 -28.19 -14.83 53.11
C LYS A 109 -28.82 -13.65 52.34
N LEU A 110 -30.15 -13.55 52.32
CA LEU A 110 -30.85 -12.45 51.65
C LEU A 110 -30.72 -11.12 52.41
N ALA A 111 -30.80 -11.17 53.75
CA ALA A 111 -30.61 -10.00 54.59
C ALA A 111 -29.20 -9.39 54.46
N ARG A 112 -28.15 -10.23 54.35
CA ARG A 112 -26.77 -9.80 54.07
C ARG A 112 -26.68 -9.07 52.74
N LYS A 113 -27.21 -9.66 51.67
CA LYS A 113 -27.23 -9.03 50.33
C LYS A 113 -27.90 -7.66 50.38
N ASN A 114 -29.08 -7.58 51.00
CA ASN A 114 -29.83 -6.33 51.13
C ASN A 114 -29.10 -5.31 52.01
N ALA A 115 -28.37 -5.76 53.05
CA ALA A 115 -27.59 -4.86 53.89
C ALA A 115 -26.43 -4.22 53.12
N VAL A 116 -25.74 -4.99 52.27
CA VAL A 116 -24.72 -4.45 51.36
C VAL A 116 -25.32 -3.41 50.41
N MET A 117 -26.47 -3.72 49.79
CA MET A 117 -27.18 -2.78 48.90
C MET A 117 -27.56 -1.49 49.62
N ALA A 118 -28.14 -1.57 50.81
CA ALA A 118 -28.48 -0.41 51.62
C ALA A 118 -27.26 0.46 51.95
N ILE A 119 -26.15 -0.17 52.35
CA ILE A 119 -24.89 0.55 52.62
C ILE A 119 -24.37 1.22 51.34
N GLY A 120 -24.37 0.52 50.21
CA GLY A 120 -23.95 1.08 48.92
C GLY A 120 -24.82 2.27 48.48
N ASN A 121 -26.14 2.17 48.64
CA ASN A 121 -27.08 3.24 48.32
C ASN A 121 -26.86 4.47 49.21
N ILE A 122 -26.68 4.28 50.53
CA ILE A 122 -26.35 5.36 51.46
C ILE A 122 -25.00 5.99 51.09
N ALA A 123 -24.01 5.16 50.75
CA ALA A 123 -22.71 5.61 50.29
C ALA A 123 -22.77 6.33 48.95
N CYS A 124 -23.78 6.12 48.10
CA CYS A 124 -23.96 6.81 46.81
C CYS A 124 -24.44 8.27 46.99
N ILE A 125 -23.83 9.01 47.91
CA ILE A 125 -24.04 10.44 48.15
C ILE A 125 -22.74 11.21 47.89
N PHE A 126 -22.83 12.43 47.37
CA PHE A 126 -21.69 13.34 47.22
C PHE A 126 -21.49 14.14 48.53
N ASP A 127 -21.10 13.46 49.61
CA ASP A 127 -20.84 14.07 50.92
C ASP A 127 -19.67 13.37 51.63
N ALA A 128 -18.56 14.09 51.86
CA ALA A 128 -17.33 13.55 52.42
C ALA A 128 -17.47 13.09 53.89
N GLU A 129 -18.30 13.76 54.69
CA GLU A 129 -18.52 13.40 56.09
C GLU A 129 -19.23 12.05 56.22
N VAL A 130 -20.19 11.79 55.33
CA VAL A 130 -20.83 10.47 55.24
C VAL A 130 -19.80 9.40 54.86
N LYS A 131 -18.90 9.65 53.89
CA LYS A 131 -17.85 8.67 53.51
C LYS A 131 -16.92 8.36 54.67
N LYS A 132 -16.38 9.41 55.31
CA LYS A 132 -15.50 9.28 56.49
C LYS A 132 -16.19 8.53 57.61
N GLY A 133 -17.45 8.85 57.87
CA GLY A 133 -18.25 8.21 58.90
C GLY A 133 -18.51 6.73 58.63
N LEU A 134 -18.86 6.36 57.40
CA LEU A 134 -19.01 4.96 56.98
C LEU A 134 -17.69 4.20 57.09
N PHE A 135 -16.59 4.80 56.63
CA PHE A 135 -15.25 4.21 56.72
C PHE A 135 -14.81 3.96 58.16
N LYS A 136 -15.06 4.92 59.07
CA LYS A 136 -14.72 4.82 60.50
C LYS A 136 -15.61 3.83 61.26
N HIS A 137 -16.74 3.40 60.70
CA HIS A 137 -17.62 2.47 61.38
C HIS A 137 -16.97 1.09 61.52
N LYS A 138 -16.72 0.67 62.77
CA LYS A 138 -16.05 -0.60 63.09
C LYS A 138 -16.75 -1.77 62.38
N GLY A 139 -15.96 -2.59 61.71
CA GLY A 139 -16.43 -3.82 61.04
C GLY A 139 -17.11 -3.61 59.69
N LEU A 140 -17.39 -2.37 59.25
CA LEU A 140 -18.08 -2.13 57.99
C LEU A 140 -17.21 -2.52 56.78
N ILE A 141 -16.01 -1.97 56.67
CA ILE A 141 -15.09 -2.29 55.56
C ILE A 141 -14.71 -3.78 55.57
N ALA A 142 -14.37 -4.33 56.74
CA ALA A 142 -14.06 -5.75 56.87
C ALA A 142 -15.21 -6.66 56.43
N GLY A 143 -16.46 -6.30 56.75
CA GLY A 143 -17.65 -7.03 56.30
C GLY A 143 -17.86 -6.95 54.79
N LEU A 144 -17.63 -5.78 54.17
CA LEU A 144 -17.71 -5.61 52.72
C LEU A 144 -16.61 -6.41 51.99
N VAL A 145 -15.38 -6.36 52.49
CA VAL A 145 -14.23 -7.10 51.93
C VAL A 145 -14.41 -8.62 52.10
N GLU A 146 -15.00 -9.08 53.20
CA GLU A 146 -15.32 -10.51 53.37
C GLU A 146 -16.35 -10.97 52.33
N ILE A 147 -17.38 -10.17 52.04
CA ILE A 147 -18.38 -10.51 51.00
C ILE A 147 -17.75 -10.44 49.61
N LEU A 148 -16.88 -9.47 49.37
CA LEU A 148 -16.11 -9.33 48.12
C LEU A 148 -15.35 -10.62 47.78
N GLY A 149 -14.71 -11.24 48.79
CA GLY A 149 -13.92 -12.47 48.65
C GLY A 149 -14.72 -13.78 48.63
N GLN A 150 -16.06 -13.75 48.73
CA GLN A 150 -16.87 -14.97 48.65
C GLN A 150 -16.85 -15.56 47.24
N LYS A 151 -16.68 -16.88 47.12
CA LYS A 151 -16.65 -17.59 45.82
C LYS A 151 -18.00 -18.23 45.52
N GLY A 152 -18.27 -18.51 44.25
CA GLY A 152 -19.52 -19.15 43.80
C GLY A 152 -20.51 -18.17 43.15
N VAL A 153 -21.29 -18.68 42.19
CA VAL A 153 -22.28 -17.91 41.41
C VAL A 153 -23.39 -17.37 42.30
N GLU A 154 -23.70 -18.08 43.38
CA GLU A 154 -24.70 -17.71 44.36
C GLU A 154 -24.35 -16.48 45.20
N HIS A 155 -23.08 -16.06 45.16
CA HIS A 155 -22.55 -14.86 45.81
C HIS A 155 -22.31 -13.69 44.83
N LYS A 156 -22.47 -13.91 43.51
CA LYS A 156 -22.24 -12.93 42.44
C LYS A 156 -22.84 -11.55 42.76
N THR A 157 -24.15 -11.51 42.98
CA THR A 157 -24.87 -10.24 43.22
C THR A 157 -24.41 -9.56 44.51
N ALA A 158 -24.08 -10.32 45.55
CA ALA A 158 -23.58 -9.74 46.80
C ALA A 158 -22.19 -9.11 46.60
N ARG A 159 -21.31 -9.75 45.82
CA ARG A 159 -20.00 -9.20 45.43
C ARG A 159 -20.13 -7.91 44.63
N GLU A 160 -21.01 -7.89 43.63
CA GLU A 160 -21.29 -6.71 42.78
C GLU A 160 -21.63 -5.49 43.62
N TYR A 161 -22.54 -5.64 44.59
CA TYR A 161 -22.93 -4.55 45.48
C TYR A 161 -21.85 -4.22 46.50
N ALA A 162 -21.06 -5.19 46.96
CA ALA A 162 -19.97 -4.96 47.91
C ALA A 162 -18.87 -4.09 47.28
N VAL A 163 -18.44 -4.44 46.06
CA VAL A 163 -17.44 -3.64 45.34
C VAL A 163 -17.97 -2.25 44.99
N GLY A 164 -19.24 -2.13 44.60
CA GLY A 164 -19.89 -0.84 44.36
C GLY A 164 -20.01 -0.01 45.64
N ALA A 165 -20.28 -0.60 46.79
CA ALA A 165 -20.31 0.09 48.07
C ALA A 165 -18.91 0.62 48.44
N ILE A 166 -17.86 -0.20 48.27
CA ILE A 166 -16.48 0.20 48.51
C ILE A 166 -16.07 1.36 47.58
N GLY A 167 -16.37 1.25 46.28
CA GLY A 167 -16.08 2.32 45.31
C GLY A 167 -16.80 3.62 45.63
N ASN A 168 -18.04 3.56 46.14
CA ASN A 168 -18.77 4.73 46.61
C ASN A 168 -18.11 5.35 47.84
N ILE A 169 -17.66 4.54 48.80
CA ILE A 169 -16.96 5.01 50.00
C ILE A 169 -15.61 5.66 49.64
N ALA A 170 -14.89 5.13 48.65
CA ALA A 170 -13.61 5.65 48.19
C ALA A 170 -13.68 7.04 47.52
N LEU A 171 -14.88 7.51 47.17
CA LEU A 171 -15.06 8.73 46.39
C LEU A 171 -14.76 10.01 47.21
N PHE A 172 -14.00 10.95 46.61
CA PHE A 172 -13.63 12.29 47.12
C PHE A 172 -12.65 12.38 48.30
N ASP A 173 -12.65 11.45 49.26
CA ASP A 173 -11.86 11.63 50.48
C ASP A 173 -10.51 10.91 50.48
N ALA A 174 -9.41 11.65 50.62
CA ALA A 174 -8.05 11.11 50.57
C ALA A 174 -7.68 10.20 51.76
N GLU A 175 -8.16 10.51 52.98
CA GLU A 175 -7.89 9.68 54.16
C GLU A 175 -8.60 8.32 54.02
N VAL A 176 -9.85 8.33 53.55
CA VAL A 176 -10.62 7.12 53.29
C VAL A 176 -9.95 6.26 52.23
N LYS A 177 -9.49 6.84 51.10
CA LYS A 177 -8.78 6.07 50.05
C LYS A 177 -7.54 5.36 50.58
N LYS A 178 -6.69 6.07 51.34
CA LYS A 178 -5.50 5.47 51.98
C LYS A 178 -5.86 4.36 52.96
N GLY A 179 -6.88 4.59 53.78
CA GLY A 179 -7.35 3.62 54.74
C GLY A 179 -7.94 2.36 54.09
N LEU A 180 -8.69 2.52 53.00
CA LEU A 180 -9.20 1.41 52.19
C LEU A 180 -8.05 0.63 51.54
N PHE A 181 -7.10 1.31 50.91
CA PHE A 181 -5.93 0.69 50.28
C PHE A 181 -5.13 -0.18 51.26
N LYS A 182 -4.99 0.26 52.52
CA LYS A 182 -4.31 -0.48 53.60
C LYS A 182 -5.14 -1.61 54.20
N HIS A 183 -6.43 -1.73 53.87
CA HIS A 183 -7.27 -2.78 54.43
C HIS A 183 -6.92 -4.14 53.82
N GLU A 184 -6.57 -5.10 54.69
CA GLU A 184 -6.22 -6.45 54.28
C GLU A 184 -7.35 -7.09 53.46
N GLY A 185 -6.98 -7.77 52.37
CA GLY A 185 -7.90 -8.47 51.48
C GLY A 185 -8.61 -7.60 50.44
N LEU A 186 -8.59 -6.26 50.52
CA LEU A 186 -9.30 -5.42 49.55
C LEU A 186 -8.73 -5.57 48.14
N ILE A 187 -7.41 -5.36 47.97
CA ILE A 187 -6.77 -5.44 46.65
C ILE A 187 -6.87 -6.86 46.08
N ALA A 188 -6.66 -7.89 46.91
CA ALA A 188 -6.81 -9.28 46.49
C ALA A 188 -8.22 -9.58 45.98
N GLY A 189 -9.26 -9.09 46.67
CA GLY A 189 -10.65 -9.23 46.24
C GLY A 189 -10.98 -8.48 44.95
N LEU A 190 -10.40 -7.28 44.74
CA LEU A 190 -10.54 -6.54 43.48
C LEU A 190 -9.88 -7.29 42.31
N VAL A 191 -8.67 -7.81 42.51
CA VAL A 191 -7.96 -8.62 41.51
C VAL A 191 -8.76 -9.88 41.15
N GLU A 192 -9.32 -10.56 42.16
CA GLU A 192 -10.15 -11.75 41.93
C GLU A 192 -11.39 -11.43 41.10
N ILE A 193 -12.06 -10.29 41.32
CA ILE A 193 -13.21 -9.88 40.51
C ILE A 193 -12.79 -9.52 39.08
N LEU A 194 -11.71 -8.78 38.90
CA LEU A 194 -11.23 -8.41 37.55
C LEU A 194 -10.92 -9.64 36.68
N GLY A 195 -10.39 -10.71 37.29
CA GLY A 195 -10.07 -11.96 36.62
C GLY A 195 -11.26 -12.90 36.37
N GLN A 196 -12.48 -12.58 36.85
CA GLN A 196 -13.68 -13.37 36.53
C GLN A 196 -14.09 -13.13 35.07
N LYS A 197 -14.25 -14.20 34.30
CA LYS A 197 -14.65 -14.15 32.88
C LYS A 197 -16.10 -14.58 32.71
N GLY A 198 -16.76 -14.07 31.67
CA GLY A 198 -18.17 -14.38 31.36
C GLY A 198 -19.08 -13.17 31.51
N VAL A 199 -20.17 -13.15 30.74
CA VAL A 199 -21.18 -12.07 30.71
C VAL A 199 -21.83 -11.90 32.08
N GLU A 200 -21.94 -13.00 32.83
CA GLU A 200 -22.43 -13.01 34.18
C GLU A 200 -21.51 -12.28 35.17
N HIS A 201 -20.30 -11.85 34.84
CA HIS A 201 -19.43 -11.13 35.78
C HIS A 201 -19.17 -9.67 35.38
N GLU A 202 -19.77 -9.19 34.30
CA GLU A 202 -19.50 -7.86 33.73
C GLU A 202 -19.81 -6.72 34.69
N THR A 203 -20.98 -6.72 35.32
CA THR A 203 -21.36 -5.69 36.30
C THR A 203 -20.39 -5.65 37.48
N ALA A 204 -19.92 -6.82 37.94
CA ALA A 204 -18.96 -6.91 39.04
C ALA A 204 -17.61 -6.31 38.62
N ARG A 205 -17.16 -6.63 37.40
CA ARG A 205 -15.92 -6.11 36.83
C ARG A 205 -15.98 -4.60 36.59
N GLU A 206 -17.06 -4.08 36.00
CA GLU A 206 -17.25 -2.63 35.83
C GLU A 206 -17.17 -1.91 37.18
N ASN A 207 -17.87 -2.41 38.20
CA ASN A 207 -17.83 -1.81 39.54
C ASN A 207 -16.43 -1.93 40.18
N ALA A 208 -15.67 -3.00 39.92
CA ALA A 208 -14.30 -3.15 40.41
C ALA A 208 -13.36 -2.13 39.76
N VAL A 209 -13.42 -1.97 38.45
CA VAL A 209 -12.64 -0.96 37.72
C VAL A 209 -13.04 0.45 38.21
N TRP A 210 -14.33 0.71 38.39
CA TRP A 210 -14.82 1.97 38.93
C TRP A 210 -14.31 2.25 40.35
N ALA A 211 -14.30 1.24 41.23
CA ALA A 211 -13.74 1.37 42.58
C ALA A 211 -12.24 1.67 42.55
N ILE A 212 -11.48 1.03 41.65
CA ILE A 212 -10.05 1.29 41.46
C ILE A 212 -9.82 2.71 40.93
N ASN A 213 -10.61 3.14 39.94
CA ASN A 213 -10.54 4.51 39.42
C ASN A 213 -10.79 5.55 40.53
N ASN A 214 -11.75 5.31 41.43
CA ASN A 214 -12.01 6.20 42.56
C ASN A 214 -10.90 6.18 43.62
N LEU A 215 -10.29 5.01 43.87
CA LEU A 215 -9.11 4.89 44.73
C LEU A 215 -7.92 5.67 44.17
N ALA A 216 -7.74 5.68 42.84
CA ALA A 216 -6.66 6.39 42.17
C ALA A 216 -6.94 7.90 41.98
N ASN A 217 -8.22 8.31 41.95
CA ASN A 217 -8.58 9.70 41.69
C ASN A 217 -8.11 10.64 42.80
N ASP A 218 -7.32 11.67 42.48
CA ASP A 218 -6.74 12.62 43.44
C ASP A 218 -6.05 11.93 44.65
N ALA A 219 -5.49 10.73 44.43
CA ALA A 219 -4.70 10.03 45.42
C ALA A 219 -3.26 10.55 45.43
N ASP A 220 -2.57 10.34 46.55
CA ASP A 220 -1.18 10.73 46.66
C ASP A 220 -0.24 9.69 46.04
N ALA A 221 1.01 10.09 45.83
CA ALA A 221 2.01 9.26 45.17
C ALA A 221 2.26 7.93 45.88
N GLU A 222 2.17 7.87 47.23
CA GLU A 222 2.33 6.63 47.99
C GLU A 222 1.25 5.60 47.62
N LEU A 223 -0.01 6.02 47.60
CA LEU A 223 -1.13 5.16 47.24
C LEU A 223 -1.05 4.72 45.77
N LEU A 224 -0.76 5.64 44.85
CA LEU A 224 -0.68 5.34 43.41
C LEU A 224 0.44 4.34 43.10
N LYS A 225 1.63 4.52 43.70
CA LYS A 225 2.72 3.53 43.65
C LYS A 225 2.30 2.19 44.25
N GLY A 226 1.56 2.22 45.36
CA GLY A 226 1.02 1.03 46.00
C GLY A 226 0.09 0.24 45.08
N LEU A 227 -0.83 0.91 44.39
CA LEU A 227 -1.71 0.28 43.39
C LEU A 227 -0.92 -0.33 42.23
N PHE A 228 0.10 0.38 41.72
CA PHE A 228 0.96 -0.12 40.65
C PHE A 228 1.72 -1.40 41.03
N LYS A 229 2.23 -1.49 42.26
CA LYS A 229 2.98 -2.67 42.75
C LYS A 229 2.17 -3.97 42.76
N HIS A 230 0.85 -3.89 42.66
CA HIS A 230 0.00 -5.08 42.55
C HIS A 230 -0.18 -5.45 41.07
N GLU A 231 0.74 -6.26 40.53
CA GLU A 231 0.73 -6.67 39.11
C GLU A 231 -0.62 -7.24 38.65
N GLY A 232 -1.27 -8.06 39.48
CA GLY A 232 -2.60 -8.62 39.16
C GLY A 232 -3.69 -7.55 39.01
N LEU A 233 -3.57 -6.40 39.68
CA LEU A 233 -4.50 -5.29 39.54
C LEU A 233 -4.29 -4.60 38.19
N ILE A 234 -3.04 -4.31 37.82
CA ILE A 234 -2.71 -3.71 36.52
C ILE A 234 -3.07 -4.67 35.38
N ALA A 235 -2.74 -5.96 35.50
CA ALA A 235 -3.11 -6.98 34.52
C ALA A 235 -4.63 -7.06 34.31
N GLY A 236 -5.42 -7.01 35.39
CA GLY A 236 -6.88 -7.00 35.29
C GLY A 236 -7.42 -5.75 34.58
N LEU A 237 -6.84 -4.56 34.84
CA LEU A 237 -7.22 -3.34 34.12
C LEU A 237 -6.87 -3.42 32.63
N VAL A 238 -5.68 -3.92 32.30
CA VAL A 238 -5.21 -4.14 30.92
C VAL A 238 -6.11 -5.14 30.19
N GLU A 239 -6.53 -6.22 30.84
CA GLU A 239 -7.46 -7.18 30.26
C GLU A 239 -8.77 -6.51 29.85
N ILE A 240 -9.35 -5.68 30.72
CA ILE A 240 -10.58 -4.91 30.45
C ILE A 240 -10.43 -3.99 29.24
N LEU A 241 -9.28 -3.33 29.07
CA LEU A 241 -9.05 -2.40 27.94
C LEU A 241 -9.24 -3.04 26.56
N GLY A 242 -8.90 -4.32 26.42
CA GLY A 242 -9.01 -5.03 25.14
C GLY A 242 -10.33 -5.76 24.93
N GLN A 243 -11.30 -5.61 25.82
CA GLN A 243 -12.67 -6.06 25.54
C GLN A 243 -13.26 -5.20 24.41
N LYS A 244 -14.15 -5.80 23.60
CA LYS A 244 -14.81 -5.16 22.46
C LYS A 244 -16.32 -5.34 22.59
N GLY A 245 -17.09 -4.31 22.28
CA GLY A 245 -18.54 -4.27 22.47
C GLY A 245 -18.98 -3.01 23.23
N VAL A 246 -20.21 -2.55 22.97
CA VAL A 246 -20.80 -1.36 23.60
C VAL A 246 -21.03 -1.60 25.10
N GLU A 247 -21.32 -2.85 25.46
CA GLU A 247 -21.49 -3.31 26.84
C GLU A 247 -20.23 -3.13 27.70
N TYR A 248 -19.04 -3.06 27.11
CA TYR A 248 -17.78 -2.87 27.82
C TYR A 248 -17.25 -1.44 27.79
N GLU A 249 -17.91 -0.52 27.08
CA GLU A 249 -17.40 0.83 26.84
C GLU A 249 -17.08 1.56 28.15
N LYS A 250 -18.00 1.50 29.11
CA LYS A 250 -17.85 2.18 30.40
C LYS A 250 -16.77 1.55 31.29
N ALA A 251 -16.66 0.22 31.28
CA ALA A 251 -15.59 -0.48 31.98
C ALA A 251 -14.21 -0.12 31.39
N ARG A 252 -14.10 -0.06 30.06
CA ARG A 252 -12.88 0.39 29.36
C ARG A 252 -12.53 1.83 29.69
N GLU A 253 -13.51 2.72 29.72
CA GLU A 253 -13.31 4.13 30.05
C GLU A 253 -12.72 4.29 31.46
N TYR A 254 -13.31 3.62 32.45
CA TYR A 254 -12.79 3.63 33.81
C TYR A 254 -11.41 2.98 33.93
N ALA A 255 -11.10 1.96 33.12
CA ALA A 255 -9.80 1.31 33.14
C ALA A 255 -8.70 2.25 32.60
N VAL A 256 -8.94 2.91 31.46
CA VAL A 256 -8.01 3.93 30.92
C VAL A 256 -7.84 5.05 31.95
N ALA A 257 -8.93 5.52 32.53
CA ALA A 257 -8.91 6.60 33.51
C ALA A 257 -8.14 6.23 34.79
N ALA A 258 -8.27 5.00 35.27
CA ALA A 258 -7.53 4.50 36.43
C ALA A 258 -6.03 4.41 36.14
N ILE A 259 -5.64 3.79 35.03
CA ILE A 259 -4.23 3.65 34.63
C ILE A 259 -3.61 5.04 34.41
N SER A 260 -4.36 5.96 33.81
CA SER A 260 -3.90 7.34 33.59
C SER A 260 -3.65 8.09 34.90
N LYS A 261 -4.50 7.94 35.90
CA LYS A 261 -4.28 8.52 37.22
C LYS A 261 -3.06 7.93 37.92
N ILE A 262 -2.89 6.60 37.84
CA ILE A 262 -1.71 5.90 38.36
C ILE A 262 -0.43 6.44 37.69
N ALA A 263 -0.44 6.60 36.37
CA ALA A 263 0.70 7.15 35.63
C ALA A 263 0.97 8.64 35.93
N ASN A 264 -0.07 9.46 36.15
CA ASN A 264 0.08 10.91 36.35
C ASN A 264 0.60 11.28 37.74
N GLY A 265 0.19 10.56 38.78
CA GLY A 265 0.56 10.89 40.16
C GLY A 265 1.73 10.06 40.72
N ALA A 266 2.43 9.30 39.88
CA ALA A 266 3.56 8.46 40.27
C ALA A 266 4.89 8.95 39.69
N ASP A 267 5.99 8.48 40.28
CA ASP A 267 7.36 8.82 39.89
C ASP A 267 7.81 8.02 38.68
N ASP A 268 9.10 8.18 38.33
CA ASP A 268 9.52 7.69 37.04
C ASP A 268 9.49 6.17 36.89
N GLU A 269 9.75 5.46 37.98
CA GLU A 269 9.69 4.00 38.09
C GLU A 269 8.31 3.44 37.69
N VAL A 270 7.22 4.08 38.12
CA VAL A 270 5.86 3.61 37.82
C VAL A 270 5.52 3.80 36.36
N LYS A 271 5.84 4.94 35.75
CA LYS A 271 5.52 5.10 34.32
C LYS A 271 6.41 4.21 33.45
N ALA A 272 7.69 4.03 33.80
CA ALA A 272 8.54 3.03 33.14
C ALA A 272 7.95 1.63 33.28
N GLY A 273 7.52 1.23 34.47
CA GLY A 273 6.90 -0.07 34.69
C GLY A 273 5.59 -0.26 33.93
N LEU A 274 4.76 0.79 33.80
CA LEU A 274 3.57 0.78 32.95
C LEU A 274 3.92 0.68 31.46
N PHE A 275 4.93 1.41 30.98
CA PHE A 275 5.37 1.36 29.57
C PHE A 275 5.73 -0.08 29.14
N HIS A 276 6.44 -0.80 30.00
CA HIS A 276 6.86 -2.18 29.76
C HIS A 276 5.81 -3.22 30.20
N PHE A 277 4.64 -2.80 30.70
CA PHE A 277 3.62 -3.73 31.17
C PHE A 277 3.01 -4.48 29.98
N PRO A 278 2.96 -5.83 30.02
CA PRO A 278 2.49 -6.63 28.89
C PRO A 278 1.15 -6.17 28.31
N GLU A 279 1.11 -6.02 26.99
CA GLU A 279 -0.08 -5.64 26.19
C GLU A 279 -0.70 -4.26 26.48
N LEU A 280 -0.22 -3.49 27.47
CA LEU A 280 -0.82 -2.20 27.80
C LEU A 280 -0.74 -1.23 26.61
N MET A 281 0.46 -1.06 26.03
CA MET A 281 0.68 -0.14 24.92
C MET A 281 -0.11 -0.55 23.67
N SER A 282 -0.10 -1.83 23.30
CA SER A 282 -0.86 -2.31 22.13
C SER A 282 -2.37 -2.10 22.29
N ARG A 283 -2.91 -2.26 23.51
CA ARG A 283 -4.33 -2.03 23.81
C ARG A 283 -4.69 -0.54 23.83
N ILE A 284 -3.80 0.32 24.32
CA ILE A 284 -3.94 1.79 24.22
C ILE A 284 -3.94 2.21 22.75
N GLU A 285 -3.04 1.66 21.94
CA GLU A 285 -2.96 1.95 20.51
C GLU A 285 -4.19 1.47 19.74
N ALA A 286 -4.74 0.31 20.11
CA ALA A 286 -6.01 -0.16 19.56
C ALA A 286 -7.17 0.80 19.87
N ILE A 287 -7.25 1.36 21.08
CA ILE A 287 -8.23 2.39 21.45
C ILE A 287 -8.03 3.67 20.63
N ILE A 288 -6.78 4.09 20.43
CA ILE A 288 -6.44 5.29 19.65
C ILE A 288 -6.74 5.09 18.15
N GLY A 289 -6.51 3.88 17.63
CA GLY A 289 -6.78 3.52 16.24
C GLY A 289 -8.27 3.34 15.93
N ASP A 290 -9.11 3.15 16.94
CA ASP A 290 -10.55 2.96 16.79
C ASP A 290 -11.24 4.26 16.33
N ALA A 291 -11.85 4.21 15.15
CA ALA A 291 -12.53 5.36 14.53
C ALA A 291 -13.86 5.69 15.23
N ASP A 292 -14.54 4.69 15.82
CA ASP A 292 -15.81 4.88 16.52
C ASP A 292 -15.63 5.67 17.82
N LEU A 293 -14.41 5.68 18.36
CA LEU A 293 -14.04 6.42 19.56
C LEU A 293 -13.58 7.85 19.28
N ASN A 294 -13.65 8.34 18.03
CA ASN A 294 -13.28 9.71 17.69
C ASN A 294 -14.13 10.75 18.46
N GLY A 295 -13.47 11.66 19.17
CA GLY A 295 -14.13 12.68 19.99
C GLY A 295 -14.68 12.17 21.34
N THR A 296 -14.43 10.90 21.69
CA THR A 296 -14.81 10.35 23.00
C THR A 296 -13.74 10.66 24.05
N ASN A 297 -14.18 10.80 25.31
CA ASN A 297 -13.29 11.01 26.45
C ASN A 297 -12.31 9.83 26.64
N MET A 298 -12.72 8.60 26.32
CA MET A 298 -11.85 7.41 26.39
C MET A 298 -10.61 7.57 25.49
N LYS A 299 -10.80 8.00 24.25
CA LYS A 299 -9.71 8.21 23.29
C LYS A 299 -8.78 9.34 23.70
N ASP A 300 -9.33 10.44 24.20
CA ASP A 300 -8.54 11.56 24.74
C ASP A 300 -7.69 11.13 25.94
N MET A 301 -8.25 10.34 26.86
CA MET A 301 -7.51 9.79 27.98
C MET A 301 -6.43 8.80 27.54
N ALA A 302 -6.71 7.97 26.52
CA ALA A 302 -5.73 7.04 25.96
C ALA A 302 -4.55 7.78 25.28
N LEU A 303 -4.82 8.84 24.53
CA LEU A 303 -3.79 9.71 23.95
C LEU A 303 -2.93 10.38 25.02
N LYS A 304 -3.55 10.95 26.06
CA LYS A 304 -2.82 11.56 27.20
C LYS A 304 -1.99 10.53 27.94
N LEU A 305 -2.54 9.33 28.14
CA LEU A 305 -1.86 8.24 28.80
C LEU A 305 -0.62 7.78 28.03
N LYS A 306 -0.78 7.52 26.72
CA LYS A 306 0.31 7.18 25.81
C LYS A 306 1.43 8.22 25.94
N LYS A 307 1.09 9.50 25.76
CA LYS A 307 2.04 10.61 25.88
C LYS A 307 2.75 10.67 27.25
N ASN A 308 2.03 10.48 28.35
CA ASN A 308 2.59 10.58 29.70
C ASN A 308 3.52 9.40 30.04
N ILE A 309 3.19 8.20 29.57
CA ILE A 309 4.02 7.00 29.79
C ILE A 309 5.23 6.99 28.83
N GLU A 310 5.12 7.57 27.63
CA GLU A 310 6.22 7.71 26.67
C GLU A 310 7.24 8.79 27.08
N HIS A 311 6.82 9.90 27.72
CA HIS A 311 7.69 11.00 28.15
C HIS A 311 8.40 10.74 29.49
N GLN A 312 9.46 9.92 29.46
CA GLN A 312 10.46 9.93 30.52
C GLN A 312 11.87 9.95 29.96
N GLU A 313 12.67 10.90 30.42
CA GLU A 313 14.13 10.79 30.29
C GLU A 313 14.57 9.54 31.06
N VAL A 314 15.10 8.53 30.36
CA VAL A 314 15.83 7.44 31.02
C VAL A 314 17.28 7.89 31.15
N GLN A 315 17.78 7.96 32.38
CA GLN A 315 19.17 8.22 32.65
C GLN A 315 20.05 7.13 32.03
N ILE A 316 20.93 7.53 31.12
CA ILE A 316 21.92 6.70 30.41
C ILE A 316 23.03 6.16 31.35
N GLU A 317 22.96 6.41 32.66
CA GLU A 317 23.99 5.99 33.62
C GLU A 317 24.22 4.46 33.65
N GLY A 318 23.23 3.64 33.33
CA GLY A 318 23.34 2.17 33.29
C GLY A 318 23.87 1.57 31.97
N VAL A 319 24.07 2.36 30.90
CA VAL A 319 24.44 1.80 29.59
C VAL A 319 25.85 1.19 29.61
N LYS A 320 26.77 1.72 30.42
CA LYS A 320 28.13 1.17 30.56
C LYS A 320 28.16 -0.27 31.09
N ASP A 321 27.25 -0.60 32.01
CA ASP A 321 27.12 -1.96 32.51
C ASP A 321 26.55 -2.90 31.45
N LEU A 322 25.59 -2.42 30.63
CA LEU A 322 25.08 -3.16 29.48
C LEU A 322 26.19 -3.42 28.45
N VAL A 323 27.00 -2.40 28.13
CA VAL A 323 28.18 -2.54 27.24
C VAL A 323 29.11 -3.62 27.78
N LYS A 324 29.41 -3.61 29.09
CA LYS A 324 30.26 -4.65 29.70
C LYS A 324 29.66 -6.04 29.54
N VAL A 325 28.35 -6.22 29.76
CA VAL A 325 27.69 -7.52 29.58
C VAL A 325 27.74 -7.96 28.12
N LEU A 326 27.38 -7.09 27.17
CA LEU A 326 27.36 -7.40 25.73
C LEU A 326 28.75 -7.74 25.19
N THR A 327 29.80 -7.11 25.72
CA THR A 327 31.19 -7.32 25.26
C THR A 327 31.89 -8.50 25.93
N THR A 328 31.57 -8.82 27.20
CA THR A 328 32.32 -9.82 27.98
C THR A 328 31.55 -11.10 28.31
N SER A 329 30.22 -11.03 28.46
CA SER A 329 29.43 -12.19 28.87
C SER A 329 29.35 -13.26 27.77
N ASN A 330 29.26 -14.52 28.19
CA ASN A 330 28.92 -15.67 27.35
C ASN A 330 27.62 -16.35 27.80
N GLY A 331 26.93 -15.80 28.81
CA GLY A 331 25.69 -16.36 29.34
C GLY A 331 24.50 -15.95 28.46
N LYS A 332 23.74 -16.94 27.97
CA LYS A 332 22.52 -16.76 27.15
C LYS A 332 21.60 -15.68 27.74
N VAL A 333 21.10 -15.91 28.95
CA VAL A 333 20.12 -15.04 29.63
C VAL A 333 20.65 -13.63 29.85
N ALA A 334 21.95 -13.49 30.15
CA ALA A 334 22.56 -12.19 30.34
C ALA A 334 22.63 -11.39 29.04
N LEU A 335 22.95 -12.04 27.92
CA LEU A 335 22.99 -11.39 26.61
C LEU A 335 21.58 -11.05 26.10
N GLU A 336 20.59 -11.93 26.33
CA GLU A 336 19.18 -11.70 26.00
C GLU A 336 18.62 -10.48 26.73
N ASN A 337 18.81 -10.43 28.05
CA ASN A 337 18.34 -9.32 28.87
C ASN A 337 19.07 -8.03 28.49
N ALA A 338 20.40 -8.07 28.30
CA ALA A 338 21.16 -6.88 27.93
C ALA A 338 20.73 -6.32 26.56
N ALA A 339 20.59 -7.17 25.55
CA ALA A 339 20.13 -6.75 24.22
C ALA A 339 18.70 -6.20 24.27
N LYS A 340 17.81 -6.85 25.03
CA LYS A 340 16.43 -6.38 25.23
C LYS A 340 16.37 -5.02 25.94
N THR A 341 17.17 -4.81 26.99
CA THR A 341 17.23 -3.50 27.65
C THR A 341 17.73 -2.42 26.70
N VAL A 342 18.72 -2.69 25.84
CA VAL A 342 19.17 -1.71 24.84
C VAL A 342 18.09 -1.43 23.80
N TRP A 343 17.34 -2.46 23.39
CA TRP A 343 16.16 -2.28 22.56
C TRP A 343 15.14 -1.36 23.24
N ASP A 344 14.77 -1.62 24.50
CA ASP A 344 13.83 -0.79 25.27
C ASP A 344 14.28 0.67 25.35
N LEU A 345 15.59 0.91 25.56
CA LEU A 345 16.18 2.25 25.56
C LEU A 345 16.10 2.96 24.20
N GLY A 346 16.17 2.20 23.10
CA GLY A 346 16.16 2.71 21.73
C GLY A 346 14.81 3.26 21.27
N TYR A 347 13.70 2.94 21.93
CA TYR A 347 12.37 3.48 21.59
C TYR A 347 12.27 5.00 21.78
N LYS A 348 13.10 5.57 22.64
CA LYS A 348 13.11 7.01 22.92
C LYS A 348 14.02 7.72 21.91
N GLU A 349 13.44 8.61 21.11
CA GLU A 349 14.17 9.35 20.06
C GLU A 349 15.42 10.07 20.59
N GLU A 350 15.33 10.67 21.77
CA GLU A 350 16.43 11.39 22.45
C GLU A 350 17.60 10.49 22.91
N ASN A 351 17.38 9.17 23.01
CA ASN A 351 18.41 8.21 23.37
C ASN A 351 19.19 7.70 22.17
N LYS A 352 18.60 7.70 20.97
CA LYS A 352 19.15 7.01 19.79
C LYS A 352 20.57 7.44 19.46
N LEU A 353 20.82 8.74 19.38
CA LEU A 353 22.16 9.28 19.11
C LEU A 353 23.14 8.90 20.22
N LYS A 354 22.76 9.07 21.48
CA LYS A 354 23.62 8.75 22.63
C LYS A 354 23.96 7.26 22.69
N LEU A 355 23.03 6.37 22.30
CA LEU A 355 23.27 4.93 22.20
C LEU A 355 24.25 4.60 21.07
N VAL A 356 24.17 5.29 19.92
CA VAL A 356 25.14 5.13 18.82
C VAL A 356 26.53 5.59 19.25
N GLU A 357 26.60 6.72 19.96
CA GLU A 357 27.84 7.33 20.43
C GLU A 357 28.48 6.60 21.63
N GLU A 358 27.70 5.81 22.38
CA GLU A 358 28.22 5.08 23.54
C GLU A 358 29.21 3.99 23.08
N LYS A 359 30.47 4.20 23.44
CA LYS A 359 31.59 3.40 22.98
C LYS A 359 31.41 1.92 23.32
N GLY A 360 31.39 1.09 22.28
CA GLY A 360 31.33 -0.36 22.42
C GLY A 360 29.92 -0.93 22.56
N LEU A 361 28.87 -0.09 22.57
CA LEU A 361 27.49 -0.59 22.61
C LEU A 361 27.12 -1.32 21.32
N ILE A 362 27.24 -0.64 20.18
CA ILE A 362 26.94 -1.23 18.86
C ILE A 362 27.89 -2.40 18.57
N GLY A 363 29.18 -2.28 18.88
CA GLY A 363 30.14 -3.40 18.81
C GLY A 363 29.77 -4.59 19.70
N GLY A 364 29.22 -4.34 20.89
CA GLY A 364 28.70 -5.37 21.78
C GLY A 364 27.47 -6.08 21.18
N LEU A 365 26.53 -5.33 20.59
CA LEU A 365 25.38 -5.90 19.89
C LEU A 365 25.82 -6.72 18.66
N VAL A 366 26.78 -6.22 17.89
CA VAL A 366 27.41 -6.93 16.76
C VAL A 366 28.05 -8.24 17.21
N ARG A 367 28.74 -8.25 18.36
CA ARG A 367 29.28 -9.49 18.95
C ARG A 367 28.17 -10.49 19.29
N VAL A 368 27.03 -10.03 19.81
CA VAL A 368 25.88 -10.90 20.13
C VAL A 368 25.25 -11.46 18.86
N MET A 369 25.07 -10.62 17.84
CA MET A 369 24.57 -10.98 16.51
C MET A 369 25.34 -12.15 15.88
N ARG A 370 26.67 -12.18 16.06
CA ARG A 370 27.58 -13.22 15.52
C ARG A 370 27.66 -14.50 16.37
N LYS A 371 26.93 -14.62 17.48
CA LYS A 371 26.98 -15.84 18.31
C LYS A 371 26.27 -17.00 17.61
N ASP A 372 26.97 -18.10 17.37
CA ASP A 372 26.40 -19.29 16.71
C ASP A 372 25.59 -20.19 17.66
N GLY A 373 24.61 -20.89 17.08
CA GLY A 373 23.80 -21.93 17.73
C GLY A 373 22.41 -21.48 18.16
N GLU A 374 21.46 -22.41 18.12
CA GLU A 374 20.04 -22.21 18.45
C GLU A 374 19.82 -21.57 19.83
N ARG A 375 20.68 -21.89 20.81
CA ARG A 375 20.58 -21.34 22.17
C ARG A 375 20.71 -19.81 22.24
N PHE A 376 21.25 -19.15 21.22
CA PHE A 376 21.39 -17.69 21.16
C PHE A 376 20.46 -17.04 20.13
N SER A 377 19.47 -17.77 19.58
CA SER A 377 18.54 -17.24 18.58
C SER A 377 17.81 -15.99 19.09
N GLU A 378 17.30 -16.04 20.32
CA GLU A 378 16.61 -14.94 20.99
C GLU A 378 17.55 -13.78 21.31
N ALA A 379 18.77 -14.05 21.80
CA ALA A 379 19.79 -13.03 22.03
C ALA A 379 20.14 -12.27 20.73
N ARG A 380 20.32 -13.01 19.62
CA ARG A 380 20.58 -12.43 18.29
C ARG A 380 19.39 -11.61 17.81
N GLY A 381 18.18 -12.16 17.89
CA GLY A 381 16.94 -11.48 17.52
C GLY A 381 16.81 -10.14 18.25
N ASN A 382 16.96 -10.14 19.58
CA ASN A 382 16.92 -8.94 20.39
C ASN A 382 18.03 -7.94 20.04
N ALA A 383 19.24 -8.41 19.72
CA ALA A 383 20.35 -7.52 19.34
C ALA A 383 20.10 -6.82 18.00
N VAL A 384 19.63 -7.56 16.98
CA VAL A 384 19.27 -6.96 15.69
C VAL A 384 18.07 -6.03 15.85
N TRP A 385 17.08 -6.41 16.68
CA TRP A 385 15.93 -5.56 16.96
C TRP A 385 16.35 -4.27 17.66
N ALA A 386 17.26 -4.32 18.63
CA ALA A 386 17.79 -3.13 19.28
C ALA A 386 18.36 -2.14 18.26
N ILE A 387 19.18 -2.62 17.33
CA ILE A 387 19.76 -1.80 16.26
C ILE A 387 18.68 -1.30 15.30
N LYS A 388 17.68 -2.13 14.97
CA LYS A 388 16.52 -1.72 14.15
C LYS A 388 15.77 -0.57 14.81
N THR A 389 15.48 -0.65 16.09
CA THR A 389 14.77 0.38 16.85
C THR A 389 15.59 1.67 16.95
N ILE A 390 16.90 1.57 17.17
CA ILE A 390 17.78 2.75 17.22
C ILE A 390 17.87 3.43 15.85
N SER A 391 17.94 2.65 14.76
CA SER A 391 18.04 3.19 13.39
C SER A 391 16.71 3.69 12.83
N ASP A 392 15.58 3.10 13.24
CA ASP A 392 14.24 3.52 12.80
C ASP A 392 13.97 4.95 13.25
N ARG A 393 13.46 5.80 12.35
CA ARG A 393 13.25 7.25 12.56
C ARG A 393 14.44 8.03 13.13
N GLY A 394 15.62 7.43 13.20
CA GLY A 394 16.84 8.07 13.69
C GLY A 394 17.23 9.25 12.79
N GLY A 395 17.76 10.31 13.38
CA GLY A 395 18.32 11.45 12.65
C GLY A 395 19.50 11.04 11.75
N VAL A 396 19.98 11.99 10.94
CA VAL A 396 21.10 11.78 10.01
C VAL A 396 22.34 11.25 10.73
N GLU A 397 22.68 11.81 11.89
CA GLU A 397 23.85 11.43 12.70
C GLU A 397 23.76 9.99 13.23
N VAL A 398 22.57 9.55 13.66
CA VAL A 398 22.32 8.17 14.10
C VAL A 398 22.61 7.19 12.97
N LYS A 399 22.03 7.44 11.79
CA LYS A 399 22.17 6.54 10.62
C LYS A 399 23.60 6.50 10.11
N LYS A 400 24.27 7.66 10.07
CA LYS A 400 25.68 7.77 9.69
C LYS A 400 26.60 7.05 10.68
N GLY A 401 26.41 7.26 11.98
CA GLY A 401 27.19 6.57 13.02
C GLY A 401 27.00 5.05 12.99
N MET A 402 25.78 4.57 12.66
CA MET A 402 25.53 3.13 12.44
C MET A 402 26.28 2.62 11.21
N PHE A 403 26.24 3.33 10.09
CA PHE A 403 26.96 2.96 8.88
C PHE A 403 28.48 2.92 9.09
N GLU A 404 29.03 3.91 9.80
CA GLU A 404 30.46 4.03 10.09
C GLU A 404 30.95 3.04 11.15
N HIS A 405 30.05 2.40 11.90
CA HIS A 405 30.45 1.45 12.93
C HIS A 405 31.09 0.19 12.31
N GLU A 406 32.33 -0.07 12.69
CA GLU A 406 33.12 -1.20 12.20
C GLU A 406 32.37 -2.52 12.38
N GLY A 407 32.27 -3.28 11.30
CA GLY A 407 31.70 -4.62 11.29
C GLY A 407 30.17 -4.69 11.37
N LEU A 408 29.43 -3.59 11.53
CA LEU A 408 27.95 -3.66 11.60
C LEU A 408 27.35 -4.15 10.28
N ILE A 409 27.64 -3.47 9.17
CA ILE A 409 27.10 -3.83 7.85
C ILE A 409 27.53 -5.25 7.45
N ALA A 410 28.79 -5.61 7.65
CA ALA A 410 29.29 -6.96 7.38
C ALA A 410 28.52 -8.03 8.17
N SER A 411 28.23 -7.79 9.46
CA SER A 411 27.46 -8.73 10.29
C SER A 411 26.01 -8.84 9.85
N LEU A 412 25.39 -7.75 9.42
CA LEU A 412 24.04 -7.77 8.86
C LEU A 412 24.01 -8.60 7.57
N VAL A 413 24.97 -8.38 6.66
CA VAL A 413 25.11 -9.17 5.42
C VAL A 413 25.33 -10.65 5.72
N GLU A 414 26.19 -10.99 6.69
CA GLU A 414 26.38 -12.36 7.16
C GLU A 414 25.06 -12.99 7.65
N ILE A 415 24.29 -12.27 8.49
CA ILE A 415 22.99 -12.74 9.00
C ILE A 415 21.99 -12.96 7.86
N LEU A 416 21.90 -12.04 6.90
CA LEU A 416 21.00 -12.17 5.76
C LEU A 416 21.24 -13.48 4.98
N GLY A 417 22.49 -13.96 4.97
CA GLY A 417 22.86 -15.19 4.29
C GLY A 417 22.69 -16.48 5.09
N GLN A 418 22.38 -16.41 6.38
CA GLN A 418 22.13 -17.60 7.21
C GLN A 418 20.81 -18.27 6.81
N LYS A 419 20.78 -19.60 6.95
CA LYS A 419 19.58 -20.42 6.72
C LYS A 419 19.24 -21.17 8.00
N GLY A 420 17.95 -21.34 8.28
CA GLY A 420 17.47 -21.99 9.51
C GLY A 420 16.47 -21.12 10.26
N VAL A 421 15.56 -21.77 11.00
CA VAL A 421 14.49 -21.10 11.79
C VAL A 421 15.11 -20.22 12.88
N GLU A 422 16.27 -20.61 13.40
CA GLU A 422 17.00 -19.89 14.44
C GLU A 422 17.61 -18.54 14.00
N TYR A 423 17.53 -18.21 12.70
CA TYR A 423 17.96 -16.94 12.11
C TYR A 423 16.82 -16.15 11.47
N GLU A 424 15.61 -16.69 11.41
CA GLU A 424 14.47 -16.09 10.70
C GLU A 424 14.15 -14.68 11.20
N THR A 425 13.92 -14.54 12.50
CA THR A 425 13.67 -13.24 13.16
C THR A 425 14.83 -12.26 12.96
N ALA A 426 16.08 -12.74 13.06
CA ALA A 426 17.25 -11.89 12.89
C ALA A 426 17.40 -11.40 11.43
N ARG A 427 17.06 -12.24 10.45
CA ARG A 427 17.10 -11.90 9.01
C ARG A 427 16.09 -10.82 8.67
N GLU A 428 14.85 -10.97 9.10
CA GLU A 428 13.80 -9.97 8.86
C GLU A 428 14.20 -8.59 9.39
N HIS A 429 14.70 -8.53 10.63
CA HIS A 429 15.13 -7.27 11.22
C HIS A 429 16.41 -6.73 10.59
N ALA A 430 17.33 -7.59 10.14
CA ALA A 430 18.57 -7.14 9.51
C ALA A 430 18.31 -6.40 8.20
N VAL A 431 17.35 -6.86 7.38
CA VAL A 431 16.96 -6.13 6.16
C VAL A 431 16.38 -4.76 6.51
N ALA A 432 15.53 -4.69 7.54
CA ALA A 432 14.96 -3.43 8.01
C ALA A 432 16.03 -2.44 8.52
N VAL A 433 17.06 -2.92 9.24
CA VAL A 433 18.21 -2.09 9.66
C VAL A 433 18.92 -1.49 8.45
N ILE A 434 19.21 -2.29 7.43
CA ILE A 434 19.86 -1.83 6.21
C ILE A 434 19.00 -0.77 5.52
N SER A 435 17.69 -1.00 5.41
CA SER A 435 16.74 -0.03 4.86
C SER A 435 16.78 1.29 5.65
N ASN A 436 16.69 1.23 6.97
CA ASN A 436 16.70 2.41 7.84
C ASN A 436 17.98 3.24 7.67
N ILE A 437 19.15 2.59 7.65
CA ILE A 437 20.44 3.23 7.42
C ILE A 437 20.49 3.85 6.02
N ALA A 438 20.07 3.11 4.99
CA ALA A 438 20.08 3.57 3.60
C ALA A 438 19.20 4.81 3.36
N CYS A 439 18.11 4.97 4.11
CA CYS A 439 17.19 6.10 3.94
C CYS A 439 17.76 7.45 4.47
N VAL A 440 19.05 7.51 4.80
CA VAL A 440 19.76 8.78 5.06
C VAL A 440 20.01 9.54 3.75
N ILE A 441 19.91 10.86 3.78
CA ILE A 441 20.26 11.71 2.62
C ILE A 441 21.77 12.02 2.70
N ASP A 442 22.61 11.01 2.52
CA ASP A 442 24.07 11.11 2.47
C ASP A 442 24.61 10.25 1.31
N ALA A 443 25.38 10.85 0.41
CA ALA A 443 25.87 10.18 -0.81
C ALA A 443 26.97 9.15 -0.51
N GLU A 444 27.82 9.40 0.49
CA GLU A 444 28.91 8.49 0.86
C GLU A 444 28.35 7.23 1.52
N VAL A 445 27.32 7.37 2.36
CA VAL A 445 26.63 6.21 2.95
C VAL A 445 26.01 5.33 1.86
N LYS A 446 25.33 5.93 0.86
CA LYS A 446 24.72 5.17 -0.25
C LYS A 446 25.76 4.46 -1.10
N LYS A 447 26.84 5.17 -1.45
CA LYS A 447 27.96 4.62 -2.22
C LYS A 447 28.65 3.49 -1.46
N GLY A 448 28.87 3.67 -0.17
CA GLY A 448 29.47 2.65 0.70
C GLY A 448 28.60 1.42 0.89
N LEU A 449 27.28 1.58 1.05
CA LEU A 449 26.34 0.45 1.07
C LEU A 449 26.33 -0.30 -0.27
N PHE A 450 26.24 0.43 -1.39
CA PHE A 450 26.29 -0.18 -2.72
C PHE A 450 27.58 -0.99 -2.95
N ASN A 451 28.73 -0.45 -2.54
CA ASN A 451 30.03 -1.09 -2.69
C ASN A 451 30.33 -2.17 -1.63
N HIS A 452 29.48 -2.33 -0.61
CA HIS A 452 29.71 -3.34 0.42
C HIS A 452 29.57 -4.74 -0.19
N GLU A 453 30.61 -5.56 -0.02
CA GLU A 453 30.67 -6.90 -0.58
C GLU A 453 29.45 -7.73 -0.18
N GLY A 454 28.80 -8.34 -1.16
CA GLY A 454 27.67 -9.25 -0.97
C GLY A 454 26.34 -8.60 -0.59
N LEU A 455 26.27 -7.29 -0.26
CA LEU A 455 25.03 -6.68 0.23
C LEU A 455 23.91 -6.70 -0.82
N ILE A 456 24.16 -6.13 -2.02
CA ILE A 456 23.15 -6.09 -3.09
C ILE A 456 22.76 -7.49 -3.53
N ALA A 457 23.73 -8.41 -3.67
CA ALA A 457 23.45 -9.81 -3.98
C ALA A 457 22.49 -10.45 -2.96
N ARG A 458 22.67 -10.19 -1.67
CA ARG A 458 21.80 -10.76 -0.64
C ARG A 458 20.41 -10.16 -0.59
N LEU A 459 20.28 -8.86 -0.86
CA LEU A 459 18.98 -8.23 -1.05
C LEU A 459 18.26 -8.82 -2.27
N VAL A 460 18.96 -9.00 -3.39
CA VAL A 460 18.41 -9.63 -4.61
C VAL A 460 17.97 -11.07 -4.35
N GLU A 461 18.73 -11.86 -3.59
CA GLU A 461 18.32 -13.21 -3.21
C GLU A 461 17.02 -13.23 -2.39
N ILE A 462 16.83 -12.26 -1.48
CA ILE A 462 15.61 -12.13 -0.68
C ILE A 462 14.42 -11.72 -1.54
N LEU A 463 14.62 -10.76 -2.47
CA LEU A 463 13.56 -10.33 -3.40
C LEU A 463 12.93 -11.47 -4.19
N ARG A 464 13.73 -12.49 -4.51
CA ARG A 464 13.33 -13.61 -5.35
C ARG A 464 12.72 -14.79 -4.58
N GLN A 465 12.58 -14.66 -3.26
CA GLN A 465 11.91 -15.68 -2.43
C GLN A 465 10.41 -15.66 -2.71
N LYS A 466 9.82 -16.85 -2.86
CA LYS A 466 8.40 -17.04 -3.18
C LYS A 466 7.65 -17.57 -1.96
N GLY A 467 6.40 -17.16 -1.79
CA GLY A 467 5.56 -17.50 -0.64
C GLY A 467 5.14 -16.25 0.14
N SER A 468 3.96 -16.29 0.76
CA SER A 468 3.43 -15.16 1.54
C SER A 468 4.22 -14.93 2.83
N GLU A 469 4.90 -15.96 3.34
CA GLU A 469 5.78 -15.88 4.50
C GLU A 469 6.99 -14.94 4.29
N TYR A 470 7.36 -14.64 3.05
CA TYR A 470 8.48 -13.74 2.73
C TYR A 470 8.02 -12.32 2.34
N GLU A 471 6.73 -12.00 2.42
CA GLU A 471 6.18 -10.70 1.98
C GLU A 471 6.92 -9.52 2.65
N LEU A 472 7.02 -9.54 3.98
CA LEU A 472 7.69 -8.49 4.74
C LEU A 472 9.20 -8.40 4.43
N ALA A 473 9.85 -9.54 4.21
CA ALA A 473 11.27 -9.58 3.87
C ALA A 473 11.54 -9.02 2.47
N ARG A 474 10.68 -9.34 1.50
CA ARG A 474 10.73 -8.78 0.14
C ARG A 474 10.51 -7.27 0.16
N GLU A 475 9.49 -6.80 0.88
CA GLU A 475 9.19 -5.38 1.02
C GLU A 475 10.39 -4.61 1.57
N ASN A 476 10.97 -5.07 2.68
CA ASN A 476 12.13 -4.42 3.28
C ASN A 476 13.35 -4.47 2.35
N ALA A 477 13.54 -5.54 1.58
CA ALA A 477 14.68 -5.67 0.68
C ALA A 477 14.59 -4.71 -0.50
N VAL A 478 13.40 -4.55 -1.09
CA VAL A 478 13.20 -3.60 -2.19
C VAL A 478 13.25 -2.16 -1.68
N ALA A 479 12.71 -1.90 -0.48
CA ALA A 479 12.81 -0.59 0.17
C ALA A 479 14.26 -0.21 0.46
N ALA A 480 15.10 -1.17 0.91
CA ALA A 480 16.52 -0.94 1.10
C ALA A 480 17.22 -0.56 -0.21
N ILE A 481 16.97 -1.28 -1.30
CA ILE A 481 17.52 -0.97 -2.63
C ILE A 481 17.01 0.40 -3.11
N ASN A 482 15.74 0.73 -2.88
CA ASN A 482 15.17 2.03 -3.21
C ASN A 482 15.88 3.16 -2.45
N CYS A 483 16.08 3.01 -1.14
CA CYS A 483 16.79 4.00 -0.34
C CYS A 483 18.28 4.14 -0.75
N ILE A 484 18.94 3.05 -1.16
CA ILE A 484 20.30 3.10 -1.74
C ILE A 484 20.29 3.86 -3.07
N ALA A 485 19.29 3.66 -3.94
CA ALA A 485 19.22 4.29 -5.25
C ALA A 485 18.75 5.76 -5.21
N PHE A 486 17.84 6.09 -4.29
CA PHE A 486 17.19 7.39 -4.21
C PHE A 486 18.21 8.47 -3.87
N GLY A 487 18.42 9.44 -4.75
CA GLY A 487 19.41 10.52 -4.55
C GLY A 487 20.86 10.05 -4.51
N ALA A 488 21.17 8.84 -5.01
CA ALA A 488 22.54 8.40 -5.24
C ALA A 488 23.15 9.03 -6.50
N ASP A 489 24.47 8.96 -6.60
CA ASP A 489 25.21 9.39 -7.80
C ASP A 489 24.93 8.46 -9.01
N ALA A 490 25.38 8.90 -10.19
CA ALA A 490 25.19 8.15 -11.43
C ALA A 490 25.94 6.81 -11.45
N GLU A 491 27.05 6.69 -10.71
CA GLU A 491 27.87 5.48 -10.64
C GLU A 491 27.11 4.37 -9.92
N VAL A 492 26.54 4.67 -8.75
CA VAL A 492 25.71 3.73 -7.97
C VAL A 492 24.48 3.30 -8.77
N LYS A 493 23.77 4.23 -9.40
CA LYS A 493 22.58 3.91 -10.21
C LYS A 493 22.90 3.01 -11.41
N LYS A 494 23.98 3.31 -12.14
CA LYS A 494 24.45 2.49 -13.26
C LYS A 494 24.95 1.12 -12.76
N GLY A 495 25.58 1.09 -11.60
CA GLY A 495 26.02 -0.14 -10.94
C GLY A 495 24.84 -1.05 -10.54
N LEU A 496 23.79 -0.49 -9.95
CA LEU A 496 22.55 -1.22 -9.63
C LEU A 496 21.92 -1.81 -10.89
N PHE A 497 21.80 -1.02 -11.97
CA PHE A 497 21.31 -1.52 -13.26
C PHE A 497 22.12 -2.72 -13.78
N LYS A 498 23.45 -2.69 -13.63
CA LYS A 498 24.35 -3.76 -14.07
C LYS A 498 24.46 -4.93 -13.10
N HIS A 499 23.92 -4.82 -11.89
CA HIS A 499 24.03 -5.87 -10.89
C HIS A 499 23.27 -7.12 -11.35
N GLU A 500 23.94 -8.27 -11.28
CA GLU A 500 23.37 -9.54 -11.69
C GLU A 500 22.09 -9.83 -10.91
N GLY A 501 21.03 -10.21 -11.62
CA GLY A 501 19.76 -10.63 -11.03
C GLY A 501 18.86 -9.51 -10.48
N LEU A 502 19.31 -8.26 -10.36
CA LEU A 502 18.47 -7.19 -9.79
C LEU A 502 17.25 -6.89 -10.68
N ILE A 503 17.47 -6.62 -11.98
CA ILE A 503 16.36 -6.34 -12.90
C ILE A 503 15.40 -7.52 -13.00
N ALA A 504 15.91 -8.74 -13.05
CA ALA A 504 15.08 -9.95 -13.04
C ALA A 504 14.24 -10.05 -11.74
N GLY A 505 14.83 -9.76 -10.58
CA GLY A 505 14.12 -9.71 -9.30
C GLY A 505 13.02 -8.64 -9.27
N LEU A 506 13.28 -7.44 -9.80
CA LEU A 506 12.27 -6.38 -9.91
C LEU A 506 11.11 -6.79 -10.81
N VAL A 507 11.39 -7.46 -11.94
CA VAL A 507 10.35 -8.01 -12.83
C VAL A 507 9.51 -9.08 -12.10
N GLU A 508 10.15 -9.97 -11.34
CA GLU A 508 9.44 -10.98 -10.53
C GLU A 508 8.50 -10.32 -9.50
N ILE A 509 8.95 -9.28 -8.79
CA ILE A 509 8.13 -8.51 -7.84
C ILE A 509 6.95 -7.84 -8.55
N LEU A 510 7.20 -7.15 -9.67
CA LEU A 510 6.15 -6.45 -10.42
C LEU A 510 5.06 -7.40 -10.93
N GLY A 511 5.44 -8.64 -11.28
CA GLY A 511 4.53 -9.68 -11.78
C GLY A 511 3.75 -10.44 -10.70
N LEU A 512 3.93 -10.14 -9.41
CA LEU A 512 3.15 -10.75 -8.34
C LEU A 512 1.68 -10.33 -8.42
N LYS A 513 0.77 -11.31 -8.41
CA LYS A 513 -0.68 -11.11 -8.52
C LYS A 513 -1.36 -11.31 -7.16
N GLY A 514 -2.24 -10.40 -6.76
CA GLY A 514 -3.02 -10.50 -5.52
C GLY A 514 -2.98 -9.22 -4.68
N SER A 515 -3.56 -9.28 -3.48
CA SER A 515 -3.43 -8.23 -2.45
C SER A 515 -2.12 -8.30 -1.66
N GLU A 516 -1.43 -9.43 -1.75
CA GLU A 516 -0.12 -9.70 -1.14
C GLU A 516 0.96 -8.96 -1.94
N ASP A 517 1.94 -8.35 -1.25
CA ASP A 517 3.08 -7.62 -1.81
C ASP A 517 2.78 -6.29 -2.52
N LYS A 518 1.61 -5.68 -2.28
CA LYS A 518 1.29 -4.34 -2.84
C LYS A 518 2.40 -3.32 -2.57
N LEU A 519 2.93 -3.28 -1.35
CA LEU A 519 3.99 -2.35 -0.95
C LEU A 519 5.32 -2.64 -1.67
N ALA A 520 5.71 -3.92 -1.76
CA ALA A 520 6.91 -4.31 -2.48
C ALA A 520 6.85 -3.92 -3.98
N ARG A 521 5.67 -4.04 -4.60
CA ARG A 521 5.42 -3.58 -5.97
C ARG A 521 5.59 -2.07 -6.11
N VAL A 522 5.07 -1.27 -5.16
CA VAL A 522 5.27 0.20 -5.17
C VAL A 522 6.74 0.56 -5.07
N GLU A 523 7.47 -0.07 -4.14
CA GLU A 523 8.90 0.18 -3.96
C GLU A 523 9.72 -0.25 -5.19
N ALA A 524 9.36 -1.36 -5.85
CA ALA A 524 10.01 -1.79 -7.09
C ALA A 524 9.89 -0.74 -8.20
N VAL A 525 8.73 -0.11 -8.36
CA VAL A 525 8.54 1.01 -9.29
C VAL A 525 9.43 2.19 -8.93
N MET A 526 9.58 2.50 -7.64
CA MET A 526 10.46 3.58 -7.18
C MET A 526 11.93 3.29 -7.46
N VAL A 527 12.40 2.04 -7.28
CA VAL A 527 13.75 1.62 -7.67
C VAL A 527 13.99 1.87 -9.15
N ILE A 528 13.06 1.44 -10.01
CA ILE A 528 13.17 1.60 -11.46
C ILE A 528 13.22 3.08 -11.84
N ASN A 529 12.35 3.90 -11.24
CA ASN A 529 12.36 5.35 -11.44
C ASN A 529 13.71 5.96 -11.04
N CYS A 530 14.25 5.57 -9.88
CA CYS A 530 15.54 6.06 -9.39
C CYS A 530 16.72 5.66 -10.30
N ILE A 531 16.73 4.41 -10.79
CA ILE A 531 17.76 3.91 -11.73
C ILE A 531 17.66 4.67 -13.06
N ALA A 532 16.46 4.89 -13.58
CA ALA A 532 16.26 5.61 -14.83
C ALA A 532 16.64 7.10 -14.72
N HIS A 533 16.41 7.72 -13.56
CA HIS A 533 16.62 9.14 -13.35
C HIS A 533 18.10 9.55 -13.41
N GLY A 534 18.45 10.34 -14.44
CA GLY A 534 19.82 10.78 -14.71
C GLY A 534 20.69 9.71 -15.39
N ALA A 535 20.09 8.63 -15.88
CA ALA A 535 20.81 7.56 -16.56
C ALA A 535 21.17 7.91 -18.01
N ASP A 536 22.25 7.30 -18.50
CA ASP A 536 22.65 7.39 -19.90
C ASP A 536 21.73 6.57 -20.84
N ALA A 537 21.92 6.76 -22.15
CA ALA A 537 21.11 6.08 -23.16
C ALA A 537 21.27 4.54 -23.14
N GLU A 538 22.42 4.02 -22.71
CA GLU A 538 22.69 2.58 -22.60
C GLU A 538 21.76 1.96 -21.55
N VAL A 539 21.70 2.55 -20.35
CA VAL A 539 20.84 2.10 -19.25
C VAL A 539 19.37 2.22 -19.61
N LYS A 540 18.93 3.36 -20.19
CA LYS A 540 17.53 3.56 -20.61
C LYS A 540 17.08 2.52 -21.63
N LYS A 541 17.88 2.28 -22.69
CA LYS A 541 17.60 1.22 -23.68
C LYS A 541 17.60 -0.16 -23.04
N GLY A 542 18.51 -0.41 -22.10
CA GLY A 542 18.59 -1.66 -21.36
C GLY A 542 17.33 -1.95 -20.54
N LEU A 543 16.83 -0.95 -19.80
CA LEU A 543 15.58 -1.06 -19.03
C LEU A 543 14.39 -1.36 -19.95
N PHE A 544 14.30 -0.71 -21.12
CA PHE A 544 13.23 -0.95 -22.08
C PHE A 544 13.23 -2.37 -22.66
N LYS A 545 14.41 -2.96 -22.91
CA LYS A 545 14.54 -4.32 -23.47
C LYS A 545 13.98 -5.42 -22.57
N HIS A 546 13.74 -5.15 -21.28
CA HIS A 546 13.09 -6.10 -20.39
C HIS A 546 11.57 -5.93 -20.48
N GLU A 547 10.93 -6.68 -21.38
CA GLU A 547 9.47 -6.61 -21.62
C GLU A 547 8.63 -6.74 -20.33
N GLY A 548 9.02 -7.65 -19.43
CA GLY A 548 8.34 -7.84 -18.14
C GLY A 548 8.42 -6.62 -17.20
N LEU A 549 9.44 -5.77 -17.36
CA LEU A 549 9.58 -4.53 -16.58
C LEU A 549 8.57 -3.49 -17.06
N ILE A 550 8.51 -3.25 -18.37
CA ILE A 550 7.55 -2.31 -18.96
C ILE A 550 6.12 -2.77 -18.73
N ALA A 551 5.82 -4.06 -18.96
CA ALA A 551 4.50 -4.63 -18.70
C ALA A 551 4.07 -4.43 -17.22
N GLY A 552 5.00 -4.66 -16.27
CA GLY A 552 4.74 -4.43 -14.85
C GLY A 552 4.46 -2.97 -14.48
N LEU A 553 5.20 -2.02 -15.09
CA LEU A 553 4.94 -0.58 -14.92
C LEU A 553 3.56 -0.18 -15.49
N VAL A 554 3.21 -0.73 -16.66
CA VAL A 554 1.92 -0.50 -17.33
C VAL A 554 0.77 -1.06 -16.50
N GLU A 555 0.93 -2.24 -15.89
CA GLU A 555 -0.07 -2.83 -15.02
C GLU A 555 -0.34 -1.94 -13.79
N ILE A 556 0.71 -1.48 -13.10
CA ILE A 556 0.58 -0.61 -11.92
C ILE A 556 -0.05 0.73 -12.31
N LEU A 557 0.21 1.21 -13.52
CA LEU A 557 -0.42 2.43 -14.03
C LEU A 557 -1.95 2.32 -14.12
N GLY A 558 -2.48 1.10 -14.28
CA GLY A 558 -3.91 0.80 -14.31
C GLY A 558 -4.59 0.65 -12.95
N TRP A 559 -3.84 0.71 -11.85
CA TRP A 559 -4.39 0.58 -10.49
C TRP A 559 -5.35 1.72 -10.14
N ASN A 560 -6.29 1.47 -9.21
CA ASN A 560 -7.25 2.48 -8.75
C ASN A 560 -6.52 3.72 -8.18
N TRP A 561 -6.99 4.91 -8.58
CA TRP A 561 -6.33 6.19 -8.32
C TRP A 561 -6.31 6.54 -6.82
N VAL A 562 -7.43 6.36 -6.12
CA VAL A 562 -7.60 6.82 -4.73
C VAL A 562 -6.65 6.08 -3.77
N GLU A 563 -6.33 4.82 -4.07
CA GLU A 563 -5.54 3.97 -3.18
C GLU A 563 -4.03 4.02 -3.48
N HIS A 564 -3.62 4.39 -4.71
CA HIS A 564 -2.27 4.11 -5.20
C HIS A 564 -1.62 5.24 -6.03
N GLU A 565 -1.94 6.51 -5.74
CA GLU A 565 -1.40 7.69 -6.43
C GLU A 565 0.15 7.68 -6.55
N LYS A 566 0.87 7.42 -5.45
CA LYS A 566 2.35 7.43 -5.42
C LYS A 566 2.95 6.42 -6.40
N ALA A 567 2.38 5.21 -6.48
CA ALA A 567 2.87 4.15 -7.34
C ALA A 567 2.71 4.52 -8.82
N ARG A 568 1.53 5.03 -9.18
CA ARG A 568 1.21 5.46 -10.55
C ARG A 568 2.05 6.64 -10.99
N LYS A 569 2.24 7.65 -10.13
CA LYS A 569 3.12 8.78 -10.39
C LYS A 569 4.54 8.32 -10.73
N ASN A 570 5.10 7.41 -9.93
CA ASN A 570 6.44 6.87 -10.19
C ASN A 570 6.49 5.99 -11.44
N ALA A 571 5.43 5.24 -11.76
CA ALA A 571 5.36 4.43 -12.97
C ALA A 571 5.37 5.29 -14.23
N VAL A 572 4.54 6.33 -14.31
CA VAL A 572 4.55 7.27 -15.45
C VAL A 572 5.88 8.00 -15.55
N ALA A 573 6.45 8.43 -14.42
CA ALA A 573 7.75 9.10 -14.40
C ALA A 573 8.86 8.19 -14.93
N ALA A 574 8.90 6.92 -14.50
CA ALA A 574 9.87 5.95 -14.98
C ALA A 574 9.74 5.72 -16.49
N ILE A 575 8.53 5.48 -17.01
CA ILE A 575 8.30 5.27 -18.45
C ILE A 575 8.72 6.51 -19.24
N ASN A 576 8.34 7.71 -18.79
CA ASN A 576 8.78 8.97 -19.41
C ASN A 576 10.30 9.08 -19.49
N ILE A 577 11.01 8.82 -18.39
CA ILE A 577 12.47 8.96 -18.35
C ILE A 577 13.16 7.92 -19.25
N ILE A 578 12.64 6.69 -19.27
CA ILE A 578 13.13 5.61 -20.13
C ILE A 578 12.92 5.96 -21.61
N ALA A 579 11.77 6.53 -21.95
CA ALA A 579 11.42 6.95 -23.31
C ALA A 579 12.12 8.25 -23.76
N ASN A 580 12.55 9.08 -22.81
CA ASN A 580 13.04 10.42 -23.11
C ASN A 580 14.23 10.39 -24.08
N ASP A 581 14.17 11.24 -25.09
CA ASP A 581 15.17 11.40 -26.17
C ASP A 581 15.46 10.12 -26.99
N ASN A 582 14.52 9.16 -27.04
CA ASN A 582 14.71 7.90 -27.77
C ASN A 582 13.46 7.47 -28.55
N ASP A 583 13.39 7.86 -29.82
CA ASP A 583 12.24 7.56 -30.71
C ASP A 583 12.06 6.04 -30.93
N GLU A 584 13.11 5.22 -30.86
CA GLU A 584 13.02 3.74 -30.94
C GLU A 584 12.21 3.18 -29.76
N VAL A 585 12.48 3.66 -28.55
CA VAL A 585 11.75 3.27 -27.34
C VAL A 585 10.32 3.82 -27.38
N LYS A 586 10.12 5.07 -27.81
CA LYS A 586 8.78 5.67 -27.93
C LYS A 586 7.89 4.91 -28.91
N ASN A 587 8.45 4.50 -30.06
CA ASN A 587 7.75 3.65 -31.01
C ASN A 587 7.41 2.29 -30.40
N GLY A 588 8.35 1.63 -29.72
CA GLY A 588 8.06 0.35 -29.09
C GLY A 588 7.05 0.45 -27.92
N LEU A 589 6.94 1.60 -27.26
CA LEU A 589 5.88 1.84 -26.26
C LEU A 589 4.48 1.98 -26.89
N PHE A 590 4.39 2.40 -28.16
CA PHE A 590 3.12 2.45 -28.89
C PHE A 590 2.50 1.05 -29.05
N ASP A 591 3.34 0.02 -29.11
CA ASP A 591 2.92 -1.38 -29.26
C ASP A 591 2.31 -1.99 -27.99
N PHE A 592 2.14 -1.21 -26.90
CA PHE A 592 1.47 -1.62 -25.65
C PHE A 592 0.06 -1.00 -25.56
N PRO A 593 -1.02 -1.71 -25.96
CA PRO A 593 -2.39 -1.16 -25.97
C PRO A 593 -2.88 -0.73 -24.58
N GLU A 594 -2.51 -1.47 -23.54
CA GLU A 594 -2.89 -1.18 -22.15
C GLU A 594 -2.26 0.13 -21.67
N LEU A 595 -1.03 0.44 -22.10
CA LEU A 595 -0.38 1.71 -21.78
C LEU A 595 -1.20 2.87 -22.37
N MET A 596 -1.55 2.77 -23.64
CA MET A 596 -2.30 3.81 -24.33
C MET A 596 -3.68 4.04 -23.70
N SER A 597 -4.37 2.95 -23.35
CA SER A 597 -5.65 2.99 -22.63
C SER A 597 -5.52 3.65 -21.25
N HIS A 598 -4.53 3.23 -20.45
CA HIS A 598 -4.31 3.80 -19.12
C HIS A 598 -3.95 5.29 -19.17
N LEU A 599 -3.15 5.72 -20.16
CA LEU A 599 -2.84 7.14 -20.36
C LEU A 599 -4.08 7.96 -20.70
N GLU A 600 -4.96 7.46 -21.57
CA GLU A 600 -6.23 8.14 -21.90
C GLU A 600 -7.14 8.29 -20.69
N VAL A 601 -7.26 7.24 -19.86
CA VAL A 601 -8.03 7.29 -18.62
C VAL A 601 -7.46 8.35 -17.66
N ILE A 602 -6.13 8.41 -17.49
CA ILE A 602 -5.48 9.42 -16.63
C ILE A 602 -5.70 10.84 -17.16
N ILE A 603 -5.56 11.04 -18.47
CA ILE A 603 -5.72 12.35 -19.10
C ILE A 603 -7.18 12.81 -19.00
N GLY A 604 -8.14 11.89 -19.15
CA GLY A 604 -9.58 12.15 -19.07
C GLY A 604 -10.12 12.36 -17.65
N ASP A 605 -9.39 11.95 -16.62
CA ASP A 605 -9.87 12.05 -15.23
C ASP A 605 -9.92 13.52 -14.76
N ALA A 606 -11.12 13.95 -14.38
CA ALA A 606 -11.41 15.30 -13.92
C ALA A 606 -10.87 15.56 -12.49
N ASN A 607 -10.69 14.52 -11.68
CA ASN A 607 -10.15 14.63 -10.32
C ASN A 607 -8.65 14.97 -10.32
N LEU A 608 -7.99 14.86 -11.47
CA LEU A 608 -6.55 15.04 -11.64
C LEU A 608 -6.17 16.39 -12.25
N ASN A 609 -7.11 17.32 -12.32
CA ASN A 609 -6.84 18.65 -12.84
C ASN A 609 -5.75 19.32 -11.98
N ALA A 610 -4.66 19.73 -12.63
CA ALA A 610 -3.41 20.22 -12.02
C ALA A 610 -2.50 19.17 -11.32
N SER A 611 -2.76 17.87 -11.46
CA SER A 611 -1.83 16.83 -10.97
C SER A 611 -0.60 16.68 -11.88
N GLU A 612 0.59 16.58 -11.29
CA GLU A 612 1.85 16.29 -12.00
C GLU A 612 1.77 14.99 -12.81
N THR A 613 1.05 13.98 -12.31
CA THR A 613 0.85 12.69 -12.99
C THR A 613 0.09 12.86 -14.29
N LYS A 614 -0.97 13.70 -14.31
CA LYS A 614 -1.75 14.00 -15.52
C LYS A 614 -0.90 14.71 -16.57
N ASN A 615 -0.09 15.67 -16.14
CA ASN A 615 0.83 16.37 -17.03
C ASN A 615 1.88 15.43 -17.62
N MET A 616 2.50 14.57 -16.79
CA MET A 616 3.47 13.57 -17.25
C MET A 616 2.84 12.56 -18.22
N ALA A 617 1.60 12.11 -17.97
CA ALA A 617 0.88 11.22 -18.87
C ALA A 617 0.55 11.88 -20.22
N LEU A 618 0.13 13.15 -20.19
CA LEU A 618 -0.14 13.93 -21.40
C LEU A 618 1.12 14.14 -22.24
N VAL A 619 2.25 14.47 -21.60
CA VAL A 619 3.55 14.63 -22.27
C VAL A 619 3.97 13.29 -22.90
N LEU A 620 3.93 12.20 -22.13
CA LEU A 620 4.29 10.87 -22.62
C LEU A 620 3.48 10.50 -23.86
N ARG A 621 2.15 10.66 -23.79
CA ARG A 621 1.26 10.31 -24.90
C ARG A 621 1.59 11.11 -26.16
N LYS A 622 1.75 12.43 -26.01
CA LYS A 622 2.12 13.30 -27.14
C LYS A 622 3.47 12.93 -27.73
N GLU A 623 4.45 12.61 -26.90
CA GLU A 623 5.79 12.23 -27.37
C GLU A 623 5.81 10.89 -28.11
N ILE A 624 5.00 9.92 -27.66
CA ILE A 624 4.79 8.65 -28.37
C ILE A 624 4.15 8.91 -29.73
N ASP A 625 3.03 9.64 -29.77
CA ASP A 625 2.33 9.97 -31.02
C ASP A 625 3.25 10.71 -32.01
N LEU A 626 4.06 11.66 -31.52
CA LEU A 626 5.03 12.39 -32.34
C LEU A 626 6.14 11.48 -32.90
N ALA A 627 6.63 10.50 -32.12
CA ALA A 627 7.66 9.57 -32.58
C ALA A 627 7.12 8.64 -33.67
N VAL A 628 5.89 8.15 -33.51
CA VAL A 628 5.20 7.34 -34.53
C VAL A 628 5.02 8.16 -35.82
N MET A 629 4.50 9.38 -35.71
CA MET A 629 4.35 10.29 -36.86
C MET A 629 5.68 10.58 -37.57
N ARG A 630 6.78 10.77 -36.83
CA ARG A 630 8.12 10.96 -37.44
C ARG A 630 8.57 9.73 -38.20
N THR A 631 8.31 8.54 -37.67
CA THR A 631 8.67 7.26 -38.29
C THR A 631 7.87 7.06 -39.57
N GLU A 632 6.56 7.30 -39.53
CA GLU A 632 5.70 7.31 -40.72
C GLU A 632 6.18 8.34 -41.75
N GLN A 633 6.51 9.56 -41.32
CA GLN A 633 7.04 10.61 -42.19
C GLN A 633 8.36 10.19 -42.86
N ALA A 634 9.25 9.51 -42.13
CA ALA A 634 10.51 9.00 -42.66
C ALA A 634 10.28 7.91 -43.72
N THR A 635 9.37 6.97 -43.46
CA THR A 635 8.95 5.94 -44.42
C THR A 635 8.35 6.56 -45.68
N ILE A 636 7.45 7.53 -45.53
CA ILE A 636 6.86 8.27 -46.65
C ILE A 636 7.95 8.99 -47.47
N LYS A 637 8.93 9.60 -46.80
CA LYS A 637 10.04 10.28 -47.47
C LYS A 637 10.92 9.29 -48.23
N SER A 638 11.22 8.13 -47.66
CA SER A 638 11.96 7.06 -48.33
C SER A 638 11.23 6.55 -49.56
N ASN A 639 9.93 6.24 -49.44
CA ASN A 639 9.10 5.78 -50.56
C ASN A 639 9.03 6.83 -51.67
N LEU A 640 8.92 8.12 -51.30
CA LEU A 640 8.93 9.22 -52.26
C LEU A 640 10.27 9.34 -53.00
N GLU A 641 11.39 9.10 -52.32
CA GLU A 641 12.73 9.10 -52.94
C GLU A 641 12.87 7.94 -53.95
N THR A 642 12.43 6.72 -53.57
CA THR A 642 12.39 5.55 -54.47
C THR A 642 11.57 5.86 -55.73
N VAL A 643 10.35 6.38 -55.56
CA VAL A 643 9.48 6.77 -56.67
C VAL A 643 10.15 7.82 -57.57
N ARG A 644 10.87 8.79 -57.00
CA ARG A 644 11.63 9.78 -57.80
C ARG A 644 12.76 9.15 -58.60
N THR A 645 13.49 8.19 -58.03
CA THR A 645 14.58 7.49 -58.73
C THR A 645 14.06 6.61 -59.87
N GLU A 646 12.95 5.90 -59.64
CA GLU A 646 12.27 5.11 -60.68
C GLU A 646 11.78 6.02 -61.82
N GLN A 647 11.16 7.16 -61.49
CA GLN A 647 10.74 8.15 -62.49
C GLN A 647 11.91 8.78 -63.25
N ALA A 648 13.04 9.07 -62.59
CA ALA A 648 14.22 9.59 -63.27
C ALA A 648 14.82 8.57 -64.26
N THR A 649 14.81 7.29 -63.89
CA THR A 649 15.25 6.18 -64.75
C THR A 649 14.33 6.04 -65.96
N MET A 650 13.01 6.00 -65.74
CA MET A 650 12.01 5.96 -66.82
C MET A 650 12.15 7.16 -67.77
N ARG A 651 12.36 8.38 -67.26
CA ARG A 651 12.57 9.58 -68.09
C ARG A 651 13.86 9.46 -68.92
N SER A 652 14.94 8.92 -68.36
CA SER A 652 16.18 8.69 -69.10
C SER A 652 15.99 7.66 -70.22
N GLU A 653 15.32 6.54 -69.92
CA GLU A 653 14.97 5.51 -70.91
C GLU A 653 14.08 6.08 -72.01
N GLN A 654 13.09 6.92 -71.66
CA GLN A 654 12.22 7.58 -72.64
C GLN A 654 13.01 8.54 -73.55
N VAL A 655 13.99 9.27 -73.02
CA VAL A 655 14.86 10.16 -73.81
C VAL A 655 15.75 9.36 -74.77
N GLU A 656 16.37 8.27 -74.30
CA GLU A 656 17.21 7.40 -75.11
C GLU A 656 16.39 6.70 -76.22
N MET A 657 15.20 6.22 -75.89
CA MET A 657 14.25 5.61 -76.83
C MET A 657 13.77 6.63 -77.89
N LYS A 658 13.46 7.87 -77.49
CA LYS A 658 13.10 8.95 -78.42
C LYS A 658 14.25 9.31 -79.35
N SER A 659 15.49 9.39 -78.83
CA SER A 659 16.69 9.61 -79.66
C SER A 659 16.89 8.49 -80.68
N SER A 660 16.76 7.23 -80.24
CA SER A 660 16.84 6.04 -81.09
C SER A 660 15.75 6.04 -82.16
N LEU A 661 14.50 6.37 -81.81
CA LEU A 661 13.39 6.50 -82.76
C LEU A 661 13.66 7.58 -83.81
N THR A 662 14.20 8.73 -83.40
CA THR A 662 14.56 9.83 -84.33
C THR A 662 15.64 9.37 -85.32
N SER A 663 16.67 8.68 -84.82
CA SER A 663 17.74 8.11 -85.67
C SER A 663 17.22 7.07 -86.66
N VAL A 664 16.31 6.19 -86.23
CA VAL A 664 15.66 5.19 -87.10
C VAL A 664 14.75 5.86 -88.13
N GLN A 665 14.00 6.90 -87.75
CA GLN A 665 13.17 7.68 -88.68
C GLN A 665 14.01 8.40 -89.74
N ASP A 666 15.14 9.00 -89.34
CA ASP A 666 16.08 9.62 -90.26
C ASP A 666 16.65 8.59 -91.24
N SER A 667 17.07 7.43 -90.72
CA SER A 667 17.57 6.32 -91.53
C SER A 667 16.50 5.80 -92.50
N LEU A 668 15.26 5.65 -92.04
CA LEU A 668 14.11 5.24 -92.85
C LEU A 668 13.85 6.25 -93.98
N SER A 669 13.88 7.55 -93.70
CA SER A 669 13.69 8.60 -94.70
C SER A 669 14.77 8.59 -95.79
N ARG A 670 16.03 8.30 -95.42
CA ARG A 670 17.15 8.14 -96.36
C ARG A 670 16.95 6.90 -97.24
N VAL A 671 16.57 5.79 -96.62
CA VAL A 671 16.28 4.52 -97.33
C VAL A 671 15.12 4.71 -98.30
N GLU A 672 14.03 5.35 -97.89
CA GLU A 672 12.87 5.63 -98.76
C GLU A 672 13.23 6.56 -99.94
N LYS A 673 14.07 7.58 -99.74
CA LYS A 673 14.59 8.42 -100.84
C LYS A 673 15.43 7.62 -101.83
N VAL A 674 16.29 6.72 -101.35
CA VAL A 674 17.10 5.84 -102.20
C VAL A 674 16.21 4.87 -102.97
N LEU A 675 15.18 4.28 -102.33
CA LEU A 675 14.18 3.42 -102.99
C LEU A 675 13.42 4.18 -104.08
N ALA A 676 12.98 5.41 -103.81
CA ALA A 676 12.26 6.23 -104.77
C ALA A 676 13.13 6.51 -106.01
N THR A 677 14.41 6.81 -105.79
CA THR A 677 15.39 7.01 -106.87
C THR A 677 15.62 5.74 -107.68
N LEU A 678 15.83 4.59 -107.00
CA LEU A 678 15.96 3.27 -107.64
C LEU A 678 14.71 2.90 -108.45
N SER A 679 13.52 3.15 -107.90
CA SER A 679 12.26 2.84 -108.55
C SER A 679 12.01 3.74 -109.76
N SER A 680 12.37 5.02 -109.68
CA SER A 680 12.35 5.93 -110.83
C SER A 680 13.31 5.47 -111.93
N ASN A 681 14.55 5.11 -111.58
CA ASN A 681 15.54 4.59 -112.53
C ASN A 681 15.06 3.28 -113.20
N LEU A 682 14.47 2.37 -112.43
CA LEU A 682 13.85 1.13 -112.94
C LEU A 682 12.68 1.42 -113.87
N ALA A 683 11.80 2.36 -113.53
CA ALA A 683 10.70 2.78 -114.39
C ALA A 683 11.22 3.33 -115.73
N THR A 684 12.20 4.23 -115.70
CA THR A 684 12.84 4.79 -116.91
C THR A 684 13.49 3.71 -117.77
N LEU A 685 14.17 2.73 -117.16
CA LEU A 685 14.77 1.59 -117.85
C LEU A 685 13.71 0.66 -118.45
N THR A 686 12.57 0.48 -117.79
CA THR A 686 11.46 -0.37 -118.27
C THR A 686 10.73 0.31 -119.43
N THR A 687 10.53 1.63 -119.37
CA THR A 687 9.93 2.42 -120.47
C THR A 687 10.83 2.48 -121.71
N THR A 688 12.15 2.50 -121.54
CA THR A 688 13.11 2.43 -122.66
C THR A 688 13.25 1.03 -123.27
N LEU A 689 12.65 -0.01 -122.67
CA LEU A 689 12.72 -1.41 -123.11
C LEU A 689 11.38 -1.95 -123.68
N ALA A 690 10.34 -1.12 -123.83
CA ALA A 690 9.08 -1.52 -124.45
C ALA A 690 9.23 -1.74 -125.98
N PRO A 691 8.85 -2.90 -126.56
CA PRO A 691 9.06 -3.20 -127.98
C PRO A 691 7.88 -2.77 -128.87
N THR A 692 8.17 -2.12 -130.00
CA THR A 692 7.28 -2.07 -131.17
C THR A 692 7.36 -3.40 -131.94
N GLU A 693 6.23 -4.10 -131.94
CA GLU A 693 5.65 -5.01 -132.94
C GLU A 693 6.41 -6.22 -133.53
N THR A 694 5.97 -7.39 -133.05
CA THR A 694 5.45 -8.59 -133.76
C THR A 694 6.26 -9.43 -134.78
N LEU A 695 6.06 -10.75 -134.59
CA LEU A 695 5.99 -11.88 -135.54
C LEU A 695 7.23 -12.79 -135.76
N ASP A 696 7.21 -13.88 -134.98
CA ASP A 696 7.10 -15.31 -135.36
C ASP A 696 8.18 -16.05 -136.21
N LEU A 697 8.30 -17.34 -135.83
CA LEU A 697 8.83 -18.53 -136.53
C LEU A 697 10.33 -18.90 -136.46
N THR A 698 10.56 -19.95 -135.65
CA THR A 698 11.40 -21.15 -135.86
C THR A 698 12.64 -21.08 -136.75
N LEU A 699 13.80 -21.49 -136.23
CA LEU A 699 14.95 -21.93 -137.05
C LEU A 699 15.65 -23.17 -136.47
N SER A 700 15.70 -24.24 -137.27
CA SER A 700 16.71 -25.29 -137.20
C SER A 700 17.96 -24.83 -137.97
N ASN A 701 19.02 -24.49 -137.23
CA ASN A 701 20.45 -24.74 -137.50
C ASN A 701 21.14 -24.25 -138.81
N PRO A 702 22.49 -24.07 -138.81
CA PRO A 702 23.18 -22.78 -138.98
C PRO A 702 24.10 -22.80 -140.25
N PRO A 703 25.19 -22.01 -140.45
CA PRO A 703 25.85 -20.90 -139.71
C PRO A 703 26.30 -19.74 -140.68
N PRO A 704 27.36 -18.92 -140.42
CA PRO A 704 27.94 -18.33 -139.21
C PRO A 704 28.01 -16.78 -139.25
N THR A 705 28.55 -16.23 -138.16
CA THR A 705 29.40 -15.02 -138.03
C THR A 705 28.77 -13.63 -137.76
N THR A 706 29.05 -13.19 -136.51
CA THR A 706 29.39 -11.85 -136.00
C THR A 706 28.32 -10.91 -135.42
N THR A 707 28.61 -10.52 -134.16
CA THR A 707 28.12 -9.36 -133.36
C THR A 707 26.88 -9.52 -132.47
N VAL A 708 27.07 -10.00 -131.24
CA VAL A 708 26.16 -9.73 -130.10
C VAL A 708 27.00 -9.40 -128.86
N SER A 709 27.10 -8.12 -128.48
CA SER A 709 27.79 -7.73 -127.23
C SER A 709 27.14 -6.58 -126.43
N ASN A 710 25.89 -6.18 -126.71
CA ASN A 710 25.22 -5.11 -125.92
C ASN A 710 23.83 -5.47 -125.33
N GLY A 711 23.12 -6.47 -125.87
CA GLY A 711 21.79 -6.88 -125.36
C GLY A 711 21.83 -7.71 -124.08
N ASN A 712 22.77 -8.66 -123.97
CA ASN A 712 22.89 -9.56 -122.82
C ASN A 712 23.42 -8.86 -121.56
N LYS A 713 24.31 -7.85 -121.70
CA LYS A 713 24.76 -7.00 -120.57
C LYS A 713 23.64 -6.14 -119.97
N LYS A 714 22.68 -5.68 -120.80
CA LYS A 714 21.54 -4.89 -120.32
C LYS A 714 20.51 -5.75 -119.57
N ARG A 715 20.24 -6.98 -120.02
CA ARG A 715 19.36 -7.94 -119.31
C ARG A 715 19.97 -8.44 -117.99
N SER A 716 21.29 -8.68 -117.93
CA SER A 716 21.97 -9.03 -116.67
C SER A 716 21.97 -7.88 -115.67
N ASN A 717 22.16 -6.63 -116.12
CA ASN A 717 22.10 -5.45 -115.26
C ASN A 717 20.68 -5.18 -114.72
N LEU A 718 19.64 -5.47 -115.51
CA LEU A 718 18.24 -5.38 -115.04
C LEU A 718 17.95 -6.42 -113.95
N ALA A 719 18.42 -7.66 -114.10
CA ALA A 719 18.28 -8.69 -113.07
C ALA A 719 18.97 -8.32 -111.75
N ILE A 720 20.19 -7.76 -111.81
CA ILE A 720 20.92 -7.26 -110.63
C ILE A 720 20.18 -6.09 -109.95
N LEU A 721 19.60 -5.17 -110.73
CA LEU A 721 18.82 -4.05 -110.18
C LEU A 721 17.51 -4.51 -109.51
N VAL A 722 16.85 -5.53 -110.06
CA VAL A 722 15.65 -6.13 -109.47
C VAL A 722 15.98 -6.89 -108.16
N ASP A 723 17.08 -7.66 -108.13
CA ASP A 723 17.55 -8.33 -106.91
C ASP A 723 17.98 -7.31 -105.84
N ASN A 724 18.65 -6.22 -106.24
CA ASN A 724 18.98 -5.13 -105.34
C ASN A 724 17.73 -4.45 -104.81
N GLN A 725 16.69 -4.23 -105.63
CA GLN A 725 15.41 -3.68 -105.18
C GLN A 725 14.68 -4.63 -104.21
N ALA A 726 14.73 -5.94 -104.45
CA ALA A 726 14.15 -6.95 -103.55
C ALA A 726 14.88 -6.99 -102.18
N THR A 727 16.22 -6.98 -102.20
CA THR A 727 17.06 -6.94 -101.00
C THR A 727 16.85 -5.65 -100.20
N PHE A 728 16.71 -4.52 -100.91
CA PHE A 728 16.45 -3.22 -100.31
C PHE A 728 15.04 -3.13 -99.71
N ASN A 729 14.03 -3.69 -100.38
CA ASN A 729 12.67 -3.84 -99.85
C ASN A 729 12.61 -4.72 -98.60
N HIS A 730 13.41 -5.78 -98.55
CA HIS A 730 13.57 -6.61 -97.35
C HIS A 730 14.18 -5.81 -96.18
N THR A 731 15.24 -5.04 -96.45
CA THR A 731 15.88 -4.16 -95.46
C THR A 731 14.92 -3.09 -94.96
N LEU A 732 14.13 -2.48 -95.85
CA LEU A 732 13.09 -1.51 -95.50
C LEU A 732 12.03 -2.11 -94.57
N LYS A 733 11.59 -3.35 -94.83
CA LYS A 733 10.66 -4.06 -93.93
C LYS A 733 11.25 -4.26 -92.53
N LYS A 734 12.54 -4.60 -92.44
CA LYS A 734 13.24 -4.78 -91.16
C LYS A 734 13.32 -3.46 -90.36
N VAL A 735 13.74 -2.37 -91.01
CA VAL A 735 13.82 -1.04 -90.37
C VAL A 735 12.44 -0.52 -89.95
N LYS A 736 11.39 -0.76 -90.76
CA LYS A 736 10.01 -0.43 -90.38
C LYS A 736 9.56 -1.21 -89.15
N LYS A 737 9.86 -2.51 -89.09
CA LYS A 737 9.57 -3.33 -87.91
C LYS A 737 10.30 -2.82 -86.66
N GLU A 738 11.60 -2.51 -86.77
CA GLU A 738 12.38 -1.94 -85.66
C GLU A 738 11.81 -0.60 -85.18
N LYS A 739 11.38 0.29 -86.09
CA LYS A 739 10.68 1.53 -85.74
C LYS A 739 9.36 1.25 -85.00
N ASP A 740 8.56 0.32 -85.49
CA ASP A 740 7.25 -0.01 -84.91
C ASP A 740 7.40 -0.73 -83.56
N ASP A 741 8.47 -1.51 -83.36
CA ASP A 741 8.84 -2.11 -82.08
C ASP A 741 9.23 -1.01 -81.07
N ILE A 742 10.11 -0.07 -81.44
CA ILE A 742 10.54 1.05 -80.59
C ILE A 742 9.36 1.99 -80.25
N SER A 743 8.48 2.27 -81.22
CA SER A 743 7.29 3.11 -81.01
C SER A 743 6.32 2.48 -80.01
N ARG A 744 6.08 1.16 -80.12
CA ARG A 744 5.23 0.43 -79.17
C ARG A 744 5.83 0.38 -77.78
N SER A 745 7.15 0.20 -77.66
CA SER A 745 7.83 0.29 -76.36
C SER A 745 7.76 1.68 -75.75
N LEU A 746 7.77 2.75 -76.57
CA LEU A 746 7.60 4.12 -76.10
C LEU A 746 6.17 4.40 -75.61
N GLU A 747 5.17 3.93 -76.36
CA GLU A 747 3.76 4.00 -75.97
C GLU A 747 3.51 3.24 -74.66
N ALA A 748 4.08 2.04 -74.49
CA ALA A 748 3.98 1.28 -73.26
C ALA A 748 4.60 1.99 -72.04
N LEU A 749 5.68 2.75 -72.23
CA LEU A 749 6.27 3.58 -71.16
C LEU A 749 5.43 4.82 -70.84
N GLU A 750 4.77 5.42 -71.85
CA GLU A 750 3.85 6.55 -71.65
C GLU A 750 2.57 6.10 -70.91
N ASP A 751 2.04 4.92 -71.25
CA ASP A 751 0.92 4.28 -70.54
C ASP A 751 1.29 3.90 -69.10
N ALA A 752 2.57 3.58 -68.84
CA ALA A 752 3.05 3.35 -67.48
C ALA A 752 3.05 4.63 -66.61
N GLU A 753 2.98 5.83 -67.20
CA GLU A 753 2.87 7.11 -66.46
C GLU A 753 1.42 7.62 -66.31
N THR A 754 0.44 7.03 -67.00
CA THR A 754 -0.96 7.47 -66.99
C THR A 754 -1.78 6.84 -65.87
N CYS A 755 -2.70 7.61 -65.31
CA CYS A 755 -3.59 7.21 -64.22
C CYS A 755 -4.33 5.92 -64.57
N THR A 756 -4.30 4.92 -63.69
CA THR A 756 -4.93 3.62 -63.95
C THR A 756 -6.46 3.66 -63.95
N VAL A 757 -7.05 4.77 -63.50
CA VAL A 757 -8.50 4.96 -63.43
C VAL A 757 -9.05 5.66 -64.67
N CYS A 758 -8.54 6.86 -64.99
CA CYS A 758 -9.03 7.60 -66.17
C CYS A 758 -8.25 7.30 -67.45
N LEU A 759 -7.07 6.66 -67.34
CA LEU A 759 -6.16 6.36 -68.45
C LEU A 759 -5.79 7.59 -69.29
N ALA A 760 -5.93 8.79 -68.72
CA ALA A 760 -5.80 10.05 -69.46
C ALA A 760 -4.79 10.99 -68.81
N ALA A 761 -4.97 11.31 -67.52
CA ALA A 761 -4.08 12.23 -66.81
C ALA A 761 -2.86 11.50 -66.23
N LYS A 762 -1.72 12.19 -66.10
CA LYS A 762 -0.54 11.63 -65.42
C LYS A 762 -0.84 11.29 -63.97
N ARG A 763 -0.27 10.18 -63.50
CA ARG A 763 -0.28 9.81 -62.07
C ARG A 763 0.34 10.97 -61.29
N SER A 764 -0.23 11.33 -60.15
CA SER A 764 0.23 12.47 -59.32
C SER A 764 -0.06 12.31 -57.83
N VAL A 765 -0.71 11.23 -57.42
CA VAL A 765 -1.09 10.99 -56.02
C VAL A 765 -0.56 9.65 -55.54
N LEU A 766 0.19 9.70 -54.45
CA LEU A 766 0.68 8.55 -53.69
C LEU A 766 -0.38 8.14 -52.66
N PHE A 767 -0.76 6.87 -52.65
CA PHE A 767 -1.64 6.29 -51.62
C PHE A 767 -0.86 5.72 -50.46
N LEU A 768 -1.31 5.96 -49.23
CA LEU A 768 -0.72 5.43 -47.99
C LEU A 768 -1.76 4.53 -47.27
N PRO A 769 -1.35 3.40 -46.66
CA PRO A 769 0.04 3.00 -46.38
C PRO A 769 0.76 2.28 -47.53
N CYS A 770 0.05 1.83 -48.58
CA CYS A 770 0.62 0.95 -49.61
C CYS A 770 1.73 1.55 -50.49
N GLY A 771 1.90 2.87 -50.53
CA GLY A 771 2.96 3.55 -51.27
C GLY A 771 2.79 3.57 -52.80
N HIS A 772 1.63 3.19 -53.34
CA HIS A 772 1.41 3.13 -54.78
C HIS A 772 1.06 4.51 -55.38
N LEU A 773 1.81 4.94 -56.39
CA LEU A 773 1.54 6.13 -57.21
C LEU A 773 0.77 5.71 -58.48
N VAL A 774 -0.57 5.75 -58.44
CA VAL A 774 -1.41 5.08 -59.46
C VAL A 774 -2.52 5.95 -60.04
N CYS A 775 -2.93 6.99 -59.31
CA CYS A 775 -4.02 7.88 -59.71
C CYS A 775 -3.52 9.30 -59.99
N CYS A 776 -4.24 10.03 -60.84
CA CYS A 776 -4.13 11.48 -60.93
C CYS A 776 -4.87 12.16 -59.76
N GLY A 777 -4.61 13.45 -59.54
CA GLY A 777 -5.27 14.26 -58.49
C GLY A 777 -6.79 14.04 -58.40
N VAL A 778 -7.49 14.14 -59.53
CA VAL A 778 -8.96 14.04 -59.57
C VAL A 778 -9.45 12.61 -59.29
N CYS A 779 -8.89 11.60 -59.95
CA CYS A 779 -9.33 10.21 -59.75
C CYS A 779 -9.00 9.69 -58.35
N SER A 780 -8.04 10.30 -57.67
CA SER A 780 -7.65 9.89 -56.32
C SER A 780 -8.75 10.13 -55.28
N GLU A 781 -9.62 11.14 -55.48
CA GLU A 781 -10.70 11.48 -54.56
C GLU A 781 -11.88 10.50 -54.63
N GLY A 782 -12.02 9.78 -55.75
CA GLY A 782 -13.14 8.87 -56.01
C GLY A 782 -12.86 7.39 -55.72
N VAL A 783 -11.73 7.07 -55.09
CA VAL A 783 -11.34 5.69 -54.72
C VAL A 783 -10.94 5.62 -53.26
N ASP A 784 -11.46 4.63 -52.53
CA ASP A 784 -11.17 4.41 -51.11
C ASP A 784 -10.17 3.25 -50.87
N GLU A 785 -9.92 2.44 -51.90
CA GLU A 785 -8.92 1.37 -51.93
C GLU A 785 -7.96 1.56 -53.11
N CYS A 786 -6.71 1.15 -52.96
CA CYS A 786 -5.72 1.22 -54.02
C CYS A 786 -6.13 0.32 -55.22
N PRO A 787 -6.24 0.83 -56.45
CA PRO A 787 -6.61 0.03 -57.63
C PRO A 787 -5.64 -1.12 -57.96
N ILE A 788 -4.40 -1.08 -57.45
CA ILE A 788 -3.38 -2.11 -57.69
C ILE A 788 -3.40 -3.19 -56.61
N CYS A 789 -3.32 -2.80 -55.34
CA CYS A 789 -3.14 -3.74 -54.22
C CYS A 789 -4.38 -3.93 -53.34
N ARG A 790 -5.42 -3.13 -53.55
CA ARG A 790 -6.68 -3.11 -52.76
C ARG A 790 -6.52 -2.77 -51.29
N GLU A 791 -5.34 -2.31 -50.88
CA GLU A 791 -5.13 -1.74 -49.55
C GLU A 791 -6.02 -0.50 -49.37
N VAL A 792 -6.65 -0.38 -48.20
CA VAL A 792 -7.50 0.77 -47.84
C VAL A 792 -6.63 2.03 -47.79
N ILE A 793 -7.14 3.15 -48.31
CA ILE A 793 -6.40 4.40 -48.42
C ILE A 793 -6.64 5.26 -47.18
N ASP A 794 -5.64 5.32 -46.30
CA ASP A 794 -5.68 6.14 -45.09
C ASP A 794 -5.37 7.61 -45.39
N SER A 795 -4.41 7.87 -46.28
CA SER A 795 -4.08 9.24 -46.69
C SER A 795 -3.53 9.34 -48.11
N ARG A 796 -3.69 10.52 -48.72
CA ARG A 796 -3.34 10.82 -50.12
C ARG A 796 -2.31 11.95 -50.14
N LYS A 797 -1.19 11.75 -50.84
CA LYS A 797 -0.14 12.77 -50.95
C LYS A 797 0.14 13.11 -52.41
N THR A 798 -0.12 14.36 -52.78
CA THR A 798 0.20 14.86 -54.11
C THR A 798 1.71 14.99 -54.28
N VAL A 799 2.24 14.36 -55.32
CA VAL A 799 3.62 14.48 -55.74
C VAL A 799 3.67 15.50 -56.86
N PHE A 800 4.33 16.64 -56.62
CA PHE A 800 4.63 17.62 -57.66
C PHE A 800 5.83 17.10 -58.47
N MET A 801 5.60 16.85 -59.76
CA MET A 801 6.48 16.13 -60.69
C MET A 801 7.31 17.02 -61.61
#